data_AF-A0A6P1Y3B2-F1
#
_entry.id   AF-A0A6P1Y3B2-F1
#
_cell.length_a   1.000
_cell.length_b   1.000
_cell.length_c   1.000
_cell.angle_alpha   90.00
_cell.angle_beta   90.00
_cell.angle_gamma   90.00
#
_symmetry.space_group_name_H-M   'P 1'
#
loop_
_entity.id
_entity.type
_entity.pdbx_description
1 polymer ?
#
loop_
_entity_poly.entity_id
_entity_poly.type
_entity_poly.pdbx_seq_one_letter_code
_entity_poly.pdbx_strand_id
1 'polypeptide(L)'
;MKPSRFSLRLFLWPFAVSVVISYFLLSLLGCASASARKHDSVLPTDDAGMIEAVFSADTQMQAEQTFPIPMKEYDDSILPNNYLAFTAYKGQAYIYFWAQGLASFDLYINNQKVPTQSICTGKPMCFDASPYIQNGRNMLYIAALTPAGNGMAQEQPSLQVKIPYPVILPLSNSQEALKKQQKDAPYSAETLEIVDQLLTAETEAGFPGAQLVIIKDGKMIKNSAYGAISRVDSAGNTLDEVIPVTEKTLFDLASNTKMYAVNFAIQKLISERRLALTDTVHHFFPQFVDAKKSKIKGKADITIFDLLTHQSGLPVGRAYSQKIKKLKNVSEKSYREHTFDLIMETPLVYLPRQTVLYSDINYMLLTYIIEKVTGIGVAEYVADNFYRPLGLDRICFTPLRQGFTLDEIAATEIRAKPRTQAAIDGAQTTELIHGTVHDSEAYTAMEEISGHAGLFANAESIAVLAQVMLNKGGYGVKRFFDPSVAGYFTAQQALVSSIGFGWRRQGAQEYTWAFSPLASAGTFGHTGWTGTLTIIDPVEHLIIILLTNAKNTVPAHNTRNSRFEGDYYLAKQYGAITALIYEAFRQPTQAQLESMLIELAEKKYEMLQQISAFNNQGYINDLAAIMKIVKQRAQKSADLRAFLKTEKAAQILKVVDGRI
;
A
#
# COMPACT_ATOMS: atom_id res chain seq x y z
N MET A 1 -49.69 -60.66 5.04
CA MET A 1 -51.07 -60.79 5.59
C MET A 1 -51.84 -59.49 5.33
N LYS A 2 -53.17 -59.48 5.54
CA LYS A 2 -54.13 -58.39 5.29
C LYS A 2 -55.38 -58.64 6.19
N PRO A 3 -56.36 -57.72 6.37
CA PRO A 3 -56.37 -56.27 6.05
C PRO A 3 -57.05 -55.32 7.08
N SER A 4 -56.84 -54.01 6.89
CA SER A 4 -57.77 -52.87 7.14
C SER A 4 -57.31 -51.67 6.25
N ARG A 5 -58.06 -50.66 5.78
CA ARG A 5 -59.49 -50.24 5.68
C ARG A 5 -60.10 -49.23 6.68
N PHE A 6 -60.90 -48.32 6.08
CA PHE A 6 -61.78 -47.23 6.58
C PHE A 6 -61.07 -46.03 7.26
N SER A 7 -61.06 -44.77 6.77
CA SER A 7 -61.59 -44.02 5.60
C SER A 7 -62.90 -43.19 5.72
N LEU A 8 -62.80 -41.87 5.47
CA LEU A 8 -63.78 -40.93 4.88
C LEU A 8 -62.97 -40.05 3.87
N ARG A 9 -63.37 -39.69 2.63
CA ARG A 9 -64.56 -38.99 2.07
C ARG A 9 -64.61 -37.50 2.46
N LEU A 10 -64.94 -36.49 1.62
CA LEU A 10 -65.22 -36.31 0.16
C LEU A 10 -65.26 -34.75 -0.14
N PHE A 11 -65.54 -34.10 -1.29
CA PHE A 11 -65.92 -34.39 -2.70
C PHE A 11 -65.73 -33.13 -3.62
N LEU A 12 -65.56 -33.29 -4.95
CA LEU A 12 -65.87 -32.37 -6.11
C LEU A 12 -65.26 -30.93 -6.19
N TRP A 13 -64.75 -30.36 -7.31
CA TRP A 13 -65.12 -30.26 -8.77
C TRP A 13 -66.08 -29.09 -9.14
N PRO A 14 -66.15 -28.63 -10.41
CA PRO A 14 -65.35 -28.99 -11.61
C PRO A 14 -64.32 -27.87 -11.99
N PHE A 15 -63.90 -27.47 -13.21
CA PHE A 15 -64.30 -27.77 -14.61
C PHE A 15 -63.11 -27.80 -15.63
N ALA A 16 -63.09 -26.99 -16.71
CA ALA A 16 -62.25 -27.08 -17.92
C ALA A 16 -61.76 -25.66 -18.39
N VAL A 17 -60.87 -25.43 -19.39
CA VAL A 17 -60.71 -26.04 -20.73
C VAL A 17 -59.23 -26.06 -21.22
N SER A 18 -58.92 -27.06 -22.06
CA SER A 18 -57.87 -27.28 -23.08
C SER A 18 -56.91 -26.15 -23.53
N VAL A 19 -55.75 -26.37 -24.19
CA VAL A 19 -54.69 -27.44 -24.25
C VAL A 19 -53.74 -27.11 -25.42
N VAL A 20 -52.42 -27.44 -25.35
CA VAL A 20 -51.42 -27.39 -26.46
C VAL A 20 -51.06 -25.96 -26.97
N ILE A 21 -49.80 -25.51 -27.12
CA ILE A 21 -48.57 -26.18 -27.61
C ILE A 21 -47.27 -25.66 -26.95
N SER A 22 -46.11 -26.19 -27.38
CA SER A 22 -44.77 -26.08 -26.76
C SER A 22 -43.91 -24.83 -27.08
N TYR A 23 -43.08 -24.47 -26.09
CA TYR A 23 -41.71 -23.90 -26.18
C TYR A 23 -41.47 -22.44 -26.68
N PHE A 24 -40.34 -21.90 -26.18
CA PHE A 24 -39.75 -20.57 -26.38
C PHE A 24 -40.46 -19.35 -25.75
N LEU A 25 -39.64 -18.33 -25.43
CA LEU A 25 -39.97 -17.00 -24.89
C LEU A 25 -40.67 -16.96 -23.51
N LEU A 26 -39.87 -16.87 -22.45
CA LEU A 26 -40.24 -16.12 -21.23
C LEU A 26 -39.00 -15.61 -20.48
N SER A 27 -38.30 -14.67 -21.11
CA SER A 27 -37.50 -13.67 -20.40
C SER A 27 -38.40 -12.50 -19.97
N LEU A 28 -37.89 -11.67 -19.04
CA LEU A 28 -38.54 -10.51 -18.39
C LEU A 28 -39.45 -10.80 -17.18
N LEU A 29 -39.55 -9.78 -16.31
CA LEU A 29 -40.44 -9.65 -15.14
C LEU A 29 -40.15 -10.56 -13.92
N GLY A 30 -38.91 -10.46 -13.43
CA GLY A 30 -38.49 -10.89 -12.07
C GLY A 30 -37.95 -9.73 -11.22
N CYS A 31 -38.52 -8.53 -11.32
CA CYS A 31 -37.97 -7.31 -10.70
C CYS A 31 -38.40 -7.15 -9.23
N ALA A 32 -37.53 -7.54 -8.29
CA ALA A 32 -37.67 -7.20 -6.87
C ALA A 32 -36.31 -6.85 -6.22
N SER A 33 -36.06 -5.55 -6.05
CA SER A 33 -35.11 -4.97 -5.07
C SER A 33 -33.71 -5.59 -4.92
N ALA A 34 -33.00 -5.87 -6.02
CA ALA A 34 -31.54 -5.78 -6.01
C ALA A 34 -31.16 -4.29 -6.09
N SER A 35 -30.95 -3.65 -4.93
CA SER A 35 -30.43 -2.27 -4.89
C SER A 35 -28.96 -2.27 -5.28
N ALA A 36 -28.71 -2.16 -6.59
CA ALA A 36 -27.39 -1.83 -7.11
C ALA A 36 -27.06 -0.40 -6.65
N ARG A 37 -26.38 -0.29 -5.50
CA ARG A 37 -25.72 0.95 -5.11
C ARG A 37 -24.78 1.33 -6.26
N LYS A 38 -24.99 2.50 -6.86
CA LYS A 38 -23.95 3.10 -7.72
C LYS A 38 -22.68 3.14 -6.88
N HIS A 39 -21.59 2.60 -7.40
CA HIS A 39 -20.29 2.87 -6.82
C HIS A 39 -19.94 4.31 -7.18
N ASP A 40 -20.14 5.22 -6.24
CA ASP A 40 -19.80 6.63 -6.41
C ASP A 40 -18.29 6.75 -6.58
N SER A 41 -17.89 6.86 -7.86
CA SER A 41 -16.51 6.91 -8.32
C SER A 41 -15.71 7.95 -7.56
N VAL A 42 -14.47 7.64 -7.22
CA VAL A 42 -13.52 8.64 -6.74
C VAL A 42 -12.89 9.43 -7.89
N LEU A 43 -12.89 8.88 -9.10
CA LEU A 43 -12.24 9.49 -10.25
C LEU A 43 -13.05 10.71 -10.73
N PRO A 44 -12.44 11.91 -10.84
CA PRO A 44 -13.12 13.10 -11.34
C PRO A 44 -13.51 12.94 -12.82
N THR A 45 -14.74 13.32 -13.17
CA THR A 45 -15.29 13.36 -14.53
C THR A 45 -16.15 14.61 -14.74
N ASP A 46 -16.57 14.87 -15.98
CA ASP A 46 -17.52 15.91 -16.37
C ASP A 46 -18.99 15.46 -16.35
N ASP A 47 -19.28 14.25 -15.83
CA ASP A 47 -20.64 13.76 -15.65
C ASP A 47 -21.47 14.67 -14.72
N ALA A 48 -22.73 14.93 -15.09
CA ALA A 48 -23.62 15.79 -14.31
C ALA A 48 -23.74 15.39 -12.82
N GLY A 49 -23.81 14.07 -12.53
CA GLY A 49 -23.85 13.57 -11.16
C GLY A 49 -22.53 13.69 -10.39
N MET A 50 -21.39 13.72 -11.09
CA MET A 50 -20.10 14.03 -10.48
C MET A 50 -20.02 15.50 -10.12
N ILE A 51 -20.40 16.38 -11.06
CA ILE A 51 -20.46 17.83 -10.84
C ILE A 51 -21.40 18.17 -9.68
N GLU A 52 -22.57 17.53 -9.59
CA GLU A 52 -23.51 17.66 -8.47
C GLU A 52 -22.88 17.23 -7.13
N ALA A 53 -22.22 16.06 -7.09
CA ALA A 53 -21.54 15.58 -5.89
C ALA A 53 -20.38 16.49 -5.43
N VAL A 54 -19.65 17.09 -6.37
CA VAL A 54 -18.53 18.02 -6.08
C VAL A 54 -19.01 19.28 -5.35
N PHE A 55 -20.13 19.86 -5.76
CA PHE A 55 -20.69 21.07 -5.16
C PHE A 55 -21.67 20.81 -4.00
N SER A 56 -21.82 19.55 -3.57
CA SER A 56 -22.46 19.24 -2.28
C SER A 56 -21.63 19.75 -1.09
N ALA A 57 -22.30 19.95 0.05
CA ALA A 57 -21.72 20.58 1.23
C ALA A 57 -20.62 19.74 1.93
N ASP A 58 -20.68 18.41 1.79
CA ASP A 58 -19.78 17.48 2.49
C ASP A 58 -18.49 17.16 1.71
N THR A 59 -18.44 17.46 0.40
CA THR A 59 -17.29 17.14 -0.46
C THR A 59 -16.15 18.13 -0.25
N GLN A 60 -15.10 17.69 0.45
CA GLN A 60 -13.88 18.46 0.74
C GLN A 60 -12.78 18.13 -0.27
N MET A 61 -12.18 19.17 -0.85
CA MET A 61 -11.23 19.07 -1.97
C MET A 61 -9.76 19.26 -1.55
N GLN A 62 -8.81 19.06 -2.48
CA GLN A 62 -7.40 19.33 -2.19
C GLN A 62 -7.13 20.84 -2.01
N ALA A 63 -7.87 21.64 -2.78
CA ALA A 63 -7.87 23.08 -2.79
C ALA A 63 -9.26 23.54 -3.26
N GLU A 64 -9.89 24.41 -2.50
CA GLU A 64 -11.18 25.00 -2.82
C GLU A 64 -11.25 26.43 -2.28
N GLN A 65 -11.85 27.33 -3.07
CA GLN A 65 -11.95 28.75 -2.74
C GLN A 65 -13.14 29.37 -3.47
N THR A 66 -13.81 30.33 -2.84
CA THR A 66 -14.78 31.21 -3.52
C THR A 66 -14.15 32.58 -3.73
N PHE A 67 -14.28 33.12 -4.93
CA PHE A 67 -13.83 34.47 -5.30
C PHE A 67 -15.03 35.38 -5.60
N PRO A 68 -15.00 36.67 -5.22
CA PRO A 68 -13.96 37.31 -4.42
C PRO A 68 -13.97 36.77 -2.97
N ILE A 69 -12.83 36.81 -2.29
CA ILE A 69 -12.78 36.54 -0.84
C ILE A 69 -13.62 37.62 -0.13
N PRO A 70 -14.50 37.27 0.83
CA PRO A 70 -15.30 38.26 1.56
C PRO A 70 -14.40 39.31 2.22
N MET A 71 -14.75 40.60 2.14
CA MET A 71 -13.89 41.71 2.64
C MET A 71 -13.53 41.63 4.13
N LYS A 72 -14.24 40.84 4.93
CA LYS A 72 -13.93 40.52 6.35
C LYS A 72 -12.80 39.49 6.54
N GLU A 73 -12.42 38.80 5.47
CA GLU A 73 -11.42 37.73 5.40
C GLU A 73 -10.31 38.08 4.38
N TYR A 74 -10.36 39.28 3.80
CA TYR A 74 -9.46 39.74 2.74
C TYR A 74 -8.21 40.38 3.35
N ASP A 75 -7.05 39.83 2.99
CA ASP A 75 -5.73 40.22 3.51
C ASP A 75 -5.18 41.50 2.84
N ASP A 76 -4.51 42.37 3.61
CA ASP A 76 -4.06 43.69 3.16
C ASP A 76 -2.81 43.66 2.25
N SER A 77 -2.19 42.49 2.05
CA SER A 77 -1.23 42.27 0.97
C SER A 77 -1.87 42.20 -0.43
N ILE A 78 -3.21 42.20 -0.51
CA ILE A 78 -4.06 42.27 -1.72
C ILE A 78 -3.89 41.10 -2.69
N LEU A 79 -2.74 40.98 -3.36
CA LEU A 79 -2.53 40.00 -4.43
C LEU A 79 -2.65 38.52 -3.97
N PRO A 80 -2.16 38.11 -2.79
CA PRO A 80 -2.29 36.73 -2.32
C PRO A 80 -3.72 36.19 -2.23
N ASN A 81 -4.72 37.05 -1.97
CA ASN A 81 -6.15 36.68 -1.91
C ASN A 81 -6.67 36.04 -3.21
N ASN A 82 -5.99 36.26 -4.33
CA ASN A 82 -6.41 35.80 -5.65
C ASN A 82 -5.67 34.53 -6.13
N TYR A 83 -4.74 33.98 -5.34
CA TYR A 83 -3.94 32.81 -5.71
C TYR A 83 -4.44 31.52 -5.03
N LEU A 84 -4.53 30.43 -5.78
CA LEU A 84 -4.86 29.10 -5.27
C LEU A 84 -3.79 28.08 -5.72
N ALA A 85 -3.05 27.52 -4.75
CA ALA A 85 -2.03 26.51 -5.00
C ALA A 85 -2.59 25.10 -4.87
N PHE A 86 -2.20 24.20 -5.78
CA PHE A 86 -2.65 22.81 -5.79
C PHE A 86 -1.58 21.88 -6.39
N THR A 87 -1.75 20.56 -6.24
CA THR A 87 -0.90 19.54 -6.86
C THR A 87 -1.65 18.88 -8.02
N ALA A 88 -1.02 18.75 -9.18
CA ALA A 88 -1.61 18.04 -10.32
C ALA A 88 -0.50 17.43 -11.18
N TYR A 89 -0.89 16.60 -12.15
CA TYR A 89 0.03 15.99 -13.11
C TYR A 89 -0.54 16.06 -14.53
N LYS A 90 0.35 16.03 -15.53
CA LYS A 90 -0.05 16.21 -16.94
C LYS A 90 -1.04 15.14 -17.41
N GLY A 91 -2.25 15.57 -17.78
CA GLY A 91 -3.32 14.70 -18.27
C GLY A 91 -4.27 14.16 -17.21
N GLN A 92 -4.31 14.76 -16.01
CA GLN A 92 -5.28 14.42 -14.95
C GLN A 92 -5.71 15.65 -14.12
N ALA A 93 -6.09 16.74 -14.79
CA ALA A 93 -6.35 18.01 -14.12
C ALA A 93 -7.74 18.59 -14.43
N TYR A 94 -8.79 17.89 -14.02
CA TYR A 94 -10.13 18.47 -13.96
C TYR A 94 -10.20 19.51 -12.84
N ILE A 95 -10.73 20.71 -13.14
CA ILE A 95 -11.07 21.75 -12.17
C ILE A 95 -12.57 22.01 -12.28
N TYR A 96 -13.27 22.01 -11.15
CA TYR A 96 -14.70 22.31 -11.10
C TYR A 96 -14.91 23.79 -10.78
N PHE A 97 -15.77 24.43 -11.57
CA PHE A 97 -16.09 25.84 -11.45
C PHE A 97 -17.60 26.02 -11.33
N TRP A 98 -18.02 26.99 -10.52
CA TRP A 98 -19.40 27.49 -10.51
C TRP A 98 -19.37 29.02 -10.51
N ALA A 99 -19.57 29.61 -11.69
CA ALA A 99 -19.56 31.05 -11.92
C ALA A 99 -21.00 31.58 -11.86
N GLN A 100 -21.39 32.17 -10.73
CA GLN A 100 -22.72 32.72 -10.48
C GLN A 100 -22.71 34.23 -10.68
N GLY A 101 -23.64 34.76 -11.50
CA GLY A 101 -23.76 36.20 -11.74
C GLY A 101 -22.56 36.86 -12.43
N LEU A 102 -21.65 36.09 -13.04
CA LEU A 102 -20.45 36.60 -13.73
C LEU A 102 -20.62 36.57 -15.25
N ALA A 103 -20.28 37.67 -15.92
CA ALA A 103 -20.15 37.73 -17.39
C ALA A 103 -18.76 37.31 -17.85
N SER A 104 -17.73 37.64 -17.08
CA SER A 104 -16.34 37.28 -17.35
C SER A 104 -15.48 37.36 -16.10
N PHE A 105 -14.35 36.67 -16.13
CA PHE A 105 -13.22 36.83 -15.22
C PHE A 105 -11.94 36.46 -15.96
N ASP A 106 -10.81 36.93 -15.46
CA ASP A 106 -9.49 36.51 -15.92
C ASP A 106 -9.00 35.32 -15.09
N LEU A 107 -8.64 34.23 -15.78
CA LEU A 107 -8.06 33.02 -15.19
C LEU A 107 -6.66 32.80 -15.74
N TYR A 108 -5.70 32.58 -14.84
CA TYR A 108 -4.36 32.15 -15.20
C TYR A 108 -4.03 30.85 -14.46
N ILE A 109 -3.43 29.89 -15.15
CA ILE A 109 -2.86 28.67 -14.56
C ILE A 109 -1.39 28.61 -14.98
N ASN A 110 -0.49 28.55 -14.00
CA ASN A 110 0.97 28.59 -14.21
C ASN A 110 1.42 29.74 -15.15
N ASN A 111 0.86 30.94 -14.94
CA ASN A 111 1.04 32.16 -15.74
C ASN A 111 0.48 32.11 -17.18
N GLN A 112 -0.13 31.01 -17.62
CA GLN A 112 -0.81 30.91 -18.91
C GLN A 112 -2.27 31.37 -18.76
N LYS A 113 -2.75 32.24 -19.66
CA LYS A 113 -4.14 32.72 -19.64
C LYS A 113 -5.09 31.64 -20.19
N VAL A 114 -6.17 31.38 -19.46
CA VAL A 114 -7.19 30.38 -19.80
C VAL A 114 -8.45 31.09 -20.32
N PRO A 115 -9.08 30.65 -21.41
CA PRO A 115 -10.38 31.17 -21.86
C PRO A 115 -11.50 30.84 -20.86
N THR A 116 -12.28 31.84 -20.44
CA THR A 116 -13.29 31.71 -19.37
C THR A 116 -14.74 31.72 -19.86
N GLN A 117 -14.98 31.95 -21.16
CA GLN A 117 -16.34 32.00 -21.74
C GLN A 117 -17.13 30.70 -21.57
N SER A 118 -16.47 29.53 -21.61
CA SER A 118 -17.11 28.23 -21.35
C SER A 118 -17.42 27.98 -19.88
N ILE A 119 -16.86 28.77 -18.96
CA ILE A 119 -17.05 28.66 -17.51
C ILE A 119 -18.18 29.59 -17.03
N CYS A 120 -18.35 30.76 -17.65
CA CYS A 120 -19.33 31.79 -17.28
C CYS A 120 -20.78 31.43 -17.72
N THR A 121 -21.29 30.29 -17.26
CA THR A 121 -22.59 29.71 -17.70
C THR A 121 -23.74 29.88 -16.69
N GLY A 122 -23.46 30.39 -15.48
CA GLY A 122 -24.39 30.39 -14.35
C GLY A 122 -24.54 29.03 -13.64
N LYS A 123 -23.94 27.96 -14.17
CA LYS A 123 -24.08 26.59 -13.67
C LYS A 123 -22.74 26.02 -13.18
N PRO A 124 -22.77 25.02 -12.27
CA PRO A 124 -21.63 24.15 -12.02
C PRO A 124 -21.15 23.48 -13.31
N MET A 125 -19.84 23.44 -13.54
CA MET A 125 -19.23 22.76 -14.69
C MET A 125 -17.83 22.22 -14.37
N CYS A 126 -17.38 21.26 -15.17
CA CYS A 126 -16.05 20.65 -15.11
C CYS A 126 -15.19 21.16 -16.28
N PHE A 127 -13.94 21.51 -16.01
CA PHE A 127 -13.00 22.04 -16.99
C PHE A 127 -11.70 21.21 -16.99
N ASP A 128 -11.30 20.65 -18.14
CA ASP A 128 -9.99 20.00 -18.28
C ASP A 128 -8.88 21.06 -18.38
N ALA A 129 -8.19 21.30 -17.27
CA ALA A 129 -7.03 22.17 -17.21
C ALA A 129 -5.73 21.51 -17.68
N SER A 130 -5.73 20.23 -18.07
CA SER A 130 -4.52 19.48 -18.46
C SER A 130 -3.57 20.18 -19.45
N PRO A 131 -4.03 21.00 -20.43
CA PRO A 131 -3.13 21.76 -21.30
C PRO A 131 -2.23 22.78 -20.57
N TYR A 132 -2.64 23.28 -19.41
CA TYR A 132 -1.99 24.36 -18.66
C TYR A 132 -1.10 23.87 -17.50
N ILE A 133 -1.01 22.54 -17.31
CA ILE A 133 -0.56 21.92 -16.06
C ILE A 133 0.85 21.36 -16.16
N GLN A 134 1.60 21.50 -15.07
CA GLN A 134 2.91 20.88 -14.86
C GLN A 134 2.82 19.77 -13.80
N ASN A 135 3.80 18.86 -13.78
CA ASN A 135 3.84 17.80 -12.78
C ASN A 135 4.19 18.41 -11.41
N GLY A 136 3.46 18.02 -10.36
CA GLY A 136 3.69 18.51 -9.00
C GLY A 136 2.90 19.78 -8.69
N ARG A 137 3.57 20.79 -8.13
CA ARG A 137 2.92 22.04 -7.69
C ARG A 137 2.49 22.90 -8.88
N ASN A 138 1.22 23.28 -8.88
CA ASN A 138 0.59 24.19 -9.82
C ASN A 138 0.04 25.43 -9.08
N MET A 139 -0.20 26.52 -9.81
CA MET A 139 -0.78 27.75 -9.27
C MET A 139 -1.86 28.29 -10.19
N LEU A 140 -3.04 28.56 -9.62
CA LEU A 140 -4.16 29.26 -10.25
C LEU A 140 -4.22 30.71 -9.72
N TYR A 141 -4.59 31.65 -10.56
CA TYR A 141 -4.80 33.06 -10.22
C TYR A 141 -6.06 33.61 -10.89
N ILE A 142 -6.89 34.32 -10.13
CA ILE A 142 -8.14 34.94 -10.58
C ILE A 142 -8.02 36.47 -10.57
N ALA A 143 -8.56 37.15 -11.59
CA ALA A 143 -8.68 38.60 -11.62
C ALA A 143 -9.95 39.06 -12.37
N ALA A 144 -10.21 40.38 -12.34
CA ALA A 144 -11.20 41.05 -13.21
C ALA A 144 -12.61 40.44 -13.23
N LEU A 145 -13.11 39.96 -12.07
CA LEU A 145 -14.48 39.45 -11.94
C LEU A 145 -15.49 40.53 -12.35
N THR A 146 -16.20 40.30 -13.44
CA THR A 146 -17.10 41.25 -14.09
C THR A 146 -18.55 40.75 -13.97
N PRO A 147 -19.46 41.48 -13.31
CA PRO A 147 -20.84 41.03 -13.13
C PRO A 147 -21.61 40.89 -14.44
N ALA A 148 -22.54 39.93 -14.48
CA ALA A 148 -23.57 39.82 -15.51
C ALA A 148 -24.61 40.94 -15.32
N GLY A 149 -24.49 42.01 -16.12
CA GLY A 149 -25.34 43.18 -16.00
C GLY A 149 -26.77 42.95 -16.48
N ASN A 150 -27.66 42.45 -15.61
CA ASN A 150 -29.11 42.60 -15.73
C ASN A 150 -29.88 42.32 -14.42
N GLY A 151 -30.55 43.35 -13.91
CA GLY A 151 -31.91 43.22 -13.34
C GLY A 151 -32.13 42.61 -11.95
N MET A 152 -32.17 43.49 -10.94
CA MET A 152 -32.76 43.27 -9.60
C MET A 152 -32.00 42.32 -8.65
N ALA A 153 -32.32 42.41 -7.36
CA ALA A 153 -31.41 42.02 -6.28
C ALA A 153 -31.47 40.52 -5.95
N GLN A 154 -30.41 39.78 -6.31
CA GLN A 154 -30.10 38.45 -5.76
C GLN A 154 -28.59 38.17 -5.83
N GLU A 155 -27.97 38.12 -4.65
CA GLU A 155 -26.58 37.71 -4.35
C GLU A 155 -25.43 38.51 -5.00
N GLN A 156 -24.22 38.39 -4.43
CA GLN A 156 -23.01 38.95 -5.03
C GLN A 156 -22.45 37.96 -6.08
N PRO A 157 -21.93 38.45 -7.21
CA PRO A 157 -21.37 37.58 -8.24
C PRO A 157 -20.15 36.84 -7.68
N SER A 158 -20.10 35.53 -7.90
CA SER A 158 -19.16 34.63 -7.25
C SER A 158 -18.61 33.56 -8.20
N LEU A 159 -17.37 33.17 -7.99
CA LEU A 159 -16.71 32.05 -8.65
C LEU A 159 -16.27 31.05 -7.58
N GLN A 160 -16.99 29.95 -7.42
CA GLN A 160 -16.50 28.82 -6.63
C GLN A 160 -15.54 28.00 -7.50
N VAL A 161 -14.39 27.64 -6.93
CA VAL A 161 -13.37 26.78 -7.54
C VAL A 161 -13.15 25.58 -6.62
N LYS A 162 -13.27 24.36 -7.16
CA LYS A 162 -13.02 23.10 -6.45
C LYS A 162 -12.06 22.21 -7.25
N ILE A 163 -10.94 21.82 -6.65
CA ILE A 163 -9.88 21.04 -7.29
C ILE A 163 -9.76 19.65 -6.63
N PRO A 164 -10.04 18.55 -7.34
CA PRO A 164 -9.89 17.20 -6.82
C PRO A 164 -8.43 16.85 -6.57
N TYR A 165 -8.19 15.89 -5.68
CA TYR A 165 -6.86 15.32 -5.47
C TYR A 165 -6.38 14.54 -6.72
N PRO A 166 -5.06 14.45 -6.95
CA PRO A 166 -4.51 13.58 -8.01
C PRO A 166 -4.97 12.12 -7.88
N VAL A 167 -4.98 11.41 -9.00
CA VAL A 167 -5.28 9.98 -9.09
C VAL A 167 -4.12 9.24 -9.76
N ILE A 168 -4.08 7.91 -9.67
CA ILE A 168 -3.18 7.13 -10.53
C ILE A 168 -3.84 7.02 -11.91
N LEU A 169 -3.19 7.59 -12.93
CA LEU A 169 -3.48 7.27 -14.32
C LEU A 169 -2.98 5.84 -14.60
N PRO A 170 -3.82 4.94 -15.14
CA PRO A 170 -3.47 3.55 -15.37
C PRO A 170 -2.38 3.39 -16.44
N LEU A 171 -1.71 2.24 -16.44
CA LEU A 171 -0.73 1.89 -17.47
C LEU A 171 -1.40 1.81 -18.85
N SER A 172 -0.76 2.41 -19.85
CA SER A 172 -1.30 2.48 -21.21
C SER A 172 -1.08 1.19 -22.00
N ASN A 173 -2.15 0.58 -22.52
CA ASN A 173 -2.05 -0.68 -23.28
C ASN A 173 -1.67 -0.51 -24.77
N SER A 174 -1.54 0.72 -25.30
CA SER A 174 -1.13 0.96 -26.70
C SER A 174 0.27 1.58 -26.79
N GLN A 175 1.01 1.18 -27.83
CA GLN A 175 2.39 1.65 -28.07
C GLN A 175 2.49 3.18 -28.27
N GLU A 176 1.45 3.81 -28.82
CA GLU A 176 1.39 5.26 -28.99
C GLU A 176 1.14 5.98 -27.66
N ALA A 177 0.24 5.45 -26.83
CA ALA A 177 -0.04 5.99 -25.51
C ALA A 177 1.13 5.77 -24.54
N LEU A 178 1.85 4.65 -24.61
CA LEU A 178 3.11 4.42 -23.88
C LEU A 178 4.20 5.44 -24.27
N LYS A 179 4.38 5.71 -25.57
CA LYS A 179 5.32 6.76 -26.04
C LYS A 179 4.90 8.15 -25.56
N LYS A 180 3.60 8.46 -25.54
CA LYS A 180 3.08 9.71 -24.95
C LYS A 180 3.34 9.79 -23.44
N GLN A 181 3.11 8.69 -22.73
CA GLN A 181 3.32 8.57 -21.28
C GLN A 181 4.80 8.76 -20.92
N GLN A 182 5.72 8.13 -21.64
CA GLN A 182 7.18 8.32 -21.48
C GLN A 182 7.63 9.74 -21.87
N LYS A 183 6.94 10.43 -22.79
CA LYS A 183 7.19 11.85 -23.09
C LYS A 183 6.74 12.77 -21.96
N ASP A 184 5.63 12.46 -21.29
CA ASP A 184 5.08 13.26 -20.18
C ASP A 184 5.81 13.03 -18.85
N ALA A 185 6.37 11.84 -18.66
CA ALA A 185 7.20 11.44 -17.52
C ALA A 185 8.44 10.68 -18.04
N PRO A 186 9.56 11.38 -18.35
CA PRO A 186 10.76 10.76 -18.94
C PRO A 186 11.44 9.72 -18.04
N TYR A 187 11.73 8.56 -18.61
CA TYR A 187 12.55 7.51 -17.98
C TYR A 187 13.33 6.69 -19.01
N SER A 188 14.47 6.15 -18.58
CA SER A 188 15.28 5.18 -19.32
C SER A 188 14.62 3.81 -19.28
N ALA A 189 13.97 3.43 -20.38
CA ALA A 189 13.36 2.11 -20.54
C ALA A 189 14.41 0.98 -20.43
N GLU A 190 15.63 1.22 -20.92
CA GLU A 190 16.81 0.36 -20.75
C GLU A 190 17.08 0.02 -19.28
N THR A 191 16.95 1.00 -18.37
CA THR A 191 17.20 0.79 -16.93
C THR A 191 16.09 -0.05 -16.29
N LEU A 192 14.83 0.15 -16.70
CA LEU A 192 13.72 -0.68 -16.24
C LEU A 192 13.76 -2.09 -16.84
N GLU A 193 14.27 -2.27 -18.07
CA GLU A 193 14.52 -3.59 -18.67
C GLU A 193 15.57 -4.37 -17.87
N ILE A 194 16.59 -3.70 -17.32
CA ILE A 194 17.56 -4.33 -16.41
C ILE A 194 16.88 -4.76 -15.10
N VAL A 195 15.96 -3.96 -14.53
CA VAL A 195 15.17 -4.36 -13.35
C VAL A 195 14.28 -5.57 -13.66
N ASP A 196 13.62 -5.59 -14.83
CA ASP A 196 12.83 -6.73 -15.30
C ASP A 196 13.69 -7.99 -15.46
N GLN A 197 14.89 -7.86 -16.03
CA GLN A 197 15.82 -8.96 -16.21
C GLN A 197 16.36 -9.49 -14.88
N LEU A 198 16.63 -8.62 -13.90
CA LEU A 198 17.02 -9.02 -12.54
C LEU A 198 15.91 -9.84 -11.88
N LEU A 199 14.70 -9.29 -11.74
CA LEU A 199 13.59 -9.98 -11.07
C LEU A 199 13.18 -11.28 -11.78
N THR A 200 13.30 -11.34 -13.11
CA THR A 200 13.09 -12.57 -13.90
C THR A 200 14.19 -13.59 -13.61
N ALA A 201 15.47 -13.22 -13.74
CA ALA A 201 16.58 -14.15 -13.53
C ALA A 201 16.67 -14.64 -12.08
N GLU A 202 16.36 -13.79 -11.09
CA GLU A 202 16.24 -14.17 -9.69
C GLU A 202 15.14 -15.22 -9.47
N THR A 203 13.97 -15.05 -10.10
CA THR A 203 12.85 -16.02 -9.95
C THR A 203 13.05 -17.32 -10.72
N GLU A 204 13.76 -17.28 -11.85
CA GLU A 204 14.27 -18.48 -12.52
C GLU A 204 15.33 -19.21 -11.68
N ALA A 205 16.17 -18.47 -10.96
CA ALA A 205 17.23 -19.01 -10.10
C ALA A 205 16.74 -19.50 -8.71
N GLY A 206 15.46 -19.33 -8.38
CA GLY A 206 14.85 -19.88 -7.15
C GLY A 206 14.34 -18.87 -6.14
N PHE A 207 14.34 -17.57 -6.44
CA PHE A 207 13.44 -16.63 -5.76
C PHE A 207 11.98 -17.03 -6.08
N PRO A 208 11.03 -16.96 -5.14
CA PRO A 208 9.70 -17.53 -5.36
C PRO A 208 8.86 -16.69 -6.33
N GLY A 209 8.48 -15.46 -5.96
CA GLY A 209 7.70 -14.57 -6.80
C GLY A 209 7.66 -13.12 -6.32
N ALA A 210 7.28 -12.21 -7.21
CA ALA A 210 7.25 -10.77 -6.97
C ALA A 210 6.17 -10.04 -7.81
N GLN A 211 5.67 -8.92 -7.30
CA GLN A 211 4.95 -7.90 -8.08
C GLN A 211 5.60 -6.54 -7.83
N LEU A 212 5.89 -5.81 -8.90
CA LEU A 212 6.47 -4.46 -8.88
C LEU A 212 5.52 -3.45 -9.52
N VAL A 213 5.16 -2.42 -8.76
CA VAL A 213 4.43 -1.23 -9.25
C VAL A 213 5.30 0.01 -9.07
N ILE A 214 5.37 0.84 -10.12
CA ILE A 214 6.08 2.12 -10.12
C ILE A 214 5.12 3.20 -10.60
N ILE A 215 4.87 4.21 -9.77
CA ILE A 215 4.11 5.42 -10.14
C ILE A 215 5.10 6.60 -10.19
N LYS A 216 5.12 7.36 -11.27
CA LYS A 216 5.86 8.63 -11.38
C LYS A 216 4.92 9.71 -11.88
N ASP A 217 4.90 10.86 -11.22
CA ASP A 217 4.05 12.01 -11.59
C ASP A 217 2.59 11.60 -11.80
N GLY A 218 2.04 10.82 -10.86
CA GLY A 218 0.66 10.31 -10.92
C GLY A 218 0.36 9.34 -12.06
N LYS A 219 1.35 8.86 -12.82
CA LYS A 219 1.19 7.86 -13.89
C LYS A 219 1.77 6.52 -13.47
N MET A 220 1.02 5.43 -13.63
CA MET A 220 1.53 4.07 -13.46
C MET A 220 2.50 3.75 -14.60
N ILE A 221 3.80 3.90 -14.35
CA ILE A 221 4.88 3.58 -15.28
C ILE A 221 5.03 2.07 -15.43
N LYS A 222 4.74 1.32 -14.36
CA LYS A 222 4.86 -0.13 -14.32
C LYS A 222 3.84 -0.76 -13.38
N ASN A 223 3.24 -1.85 -13.83
CA ASN A 223 2.67 -2.94 -13.03
C ASN A 223 3.21 -4.23 -13.70
N SER A 224 3.85 -5.12 -12.94
CA SER A 224 4.50 -6.30 -13.51
C SER A 224 4.68 -7.38 -12.45
N ALA A 225 4.58 -8.64 -12.85
CA ALA A 225 4.68 -9.81 -11.99
C ALA A 225 5.75 -10.79 -12.48
N TYR A 226 6.38 -11.51 -11.54
CA TYR A 226 7.53 -12.39 -11.78
C TYR A 226 7.42 -13.64 -10.91
N GLY A 227 7.94 -14.77 -11.40
CA GLY A 227 7.96 -16.03 -10.66
C GLY A 227 6.56 -16.61 -10.40
N ALA A 228 6.44 -17.32 -9.28
CA ALA A 228 5.27 -18.12 -8.91
C ALA A 228 4.78 -17.85 -7.48
N ILE A 229 3.50 -18.15 -7.22
CA ILE A 229 2.89 -18.01 -5.88
C ILE A 229 3.54 -18.98 -4.88
N SER A 230 4.06 -20.11 -5.36
CA SER A 230 5.02 -20.97 -4.66
C SER A 230 5.93 -21.64 -5.69
N ARG A 231 7.17 -21.96 -5.31
CA ARG A 231 8.06 -22.84 -6.11
C ARG A 231 8.31 -24.21 -5.44
N VAL A 232 7.82 -24.38 -4.22
CA VAL A 232 8.19 -25.47 -3.32
C VAL A 232 7.01 -25.95 -2.46
N ASP A 233 7.08 -27.21 -2.01
CA ASP A 233 6.16 -27.77 -1.01
C ASP A 233 6.47 -27.29 0.43
N SER A 234 5.71 -27.78 1.42
CA SER A 234 5.90 -27.45 2.84
C SER A 234 7.25 -27.89 3.41
N ALA A 235 7.89 -28.89 2.80
CA ALA A 235 9.18 -29.43 3.17
C ALA A 235 10.34 -28.77 2.39
N GLY A 236 10.06 -27.97 1.36
CA GLY A 236 11.06 -27.29 0.52
C GLY A 236 11.54 -28.09 -0.70
N ASN A 237 10.81 -29.11 -1.13
CA ASN A 237 11.04 -29.80 -2.40
C ASN A 237 10.45 -28.97 -3.55
N THR A 238 11.12 -28.91 -4.70
CA THR A 238 10.62 -28.21 -5.90
C THR A 238 9.30 -28.81 -6.39
N LEU A 239 8.37 -27.96 -6.82
CA LEU A 239 7.13 -28.38 -7.47
C LEU A 239 7.32 -28.54 -8.99
N ASP A 240 6.74 -29.61 -9.57
CA ASP A 240 6.75 -29.84 -11.03
C ASP A 240 5.87 -28.82 -11.78
N GLU A 241 4.71 -28.48 -11.21
CA GLU A 241 3.80 -27.44 -11.70
C GLU A 241 3.74 -26.27 -10.72
N VAL A 242 3.71 -25.04 -11.25
CA VAL A 242 3.68 -23.81 -10.45
C VAL A 242 2.68 -22.81 -11.02
N ILE A 243 1.92 -22.14 -10.15
CA ILE A 243 0.98 -21.08 -10.53
C ILE A 243 1.75 -19.75 -10.56
N PRO A 244 1.76 -19.01 -11.69
CA PRO A 244 2.51 -17.77 -11.83
C PRO A 244 1.95 -16.65 -10.93
N VAL A 245 2.81 -15.74 -10.49
CA VAL A 245 2.34 -14.48 -9.90
C VAL A 245 1.64 -13.66 -10.99
N THR A 246 0.53 -13.03 -10.64
CA THR A 246 -0.20 -12.08 -11.50
C THR A 246 -0.35 -10.73 -10.81
N GLU A 247 -0.78 -9.72 -11.55
CA GLU A 247 -1.10 -8.39 -11.00
C GLU A 247 -2.21 -8.43 -9.92
N LYS A 248 -2.97 -9.52 -9.83
CA LYS A 248 -4.08 -9.76 -8.89
C LYS A 248 -3.72 -10.68 -7.71
N THR A 249 -2.49 -11.19 -7.65
CA THR A 249 -2.03 -12.07 -6.58
C THR A 249 -1.91 -11.30 -5.26
N LEU A 250 -2.47 -11.86 -4.19
CA LEU A 250 -2.38 -11.30 -2.83
C LEU A 250 -1.10 -11.75 -2.13
N PHE A 251 -0.36 -10.83 -1.52
CA PHE A 251 0.82 -11.11 -0.69
C PHE A 251 0.56 -10.76 0.78
N ASP A 252 1.11 -11.55 1.72
CA ASP A 252 1.18 -11.16 3.14
C ASP A 252 2.12 -9.95 3.27
N LEU A 253 1.54 -8.80 3.64
CA LEU A 253 2.24 -7.52 3.69
C LEU A 253 3.16 -7.38 4.90
N ALA A 254 3.12 -8.32 5.84
CA ALA A 254 3.79 -8.28 7.12
C ALA A 254 3.65 -6.90 7.78
N SER A 255 4.76 -6.23 8.08
CA SER A 255 4.76 -4.92 8.73
C SER A 255 4.27 -3.76 7.86
N ASN A 256 4.02 -3.91 6.56
CA ASN A 256 3.26 -2.90 5.80
C ASN A 256 1.77 -2.84 6.26
N THR A 257 1.25 -3.87 6.96
CA THR A 257 -0.03 -3.82 7.69
C THR A 257 -0.11 -2.61 8.63
N LYS A 258 1.00 -2.27 9.31
CA LYS A 258 1.10 -1.12 10.21
C LYS A 258 0.72 0.18 9.50
N MET A 259 1.15 0.33 8.25
CA MET A 259 0.94 1.52 7.45
C MET A 259 -0.49 1.55 6.91
N TYR A 260 -0.91 0.49 6.22
CA TYR A 260 -2.13 0.49 5.41
C TYR A 260 -3.41 0.06 6.14
N ALA A 261 -3.30 -0.40 7.40
CA ALA A 261 -4.45 -0.52 8.30
C ALA A 261 -4.37 0.51 9.44
N VAL A 262 -3.41 0.37 10.37
CA VAL A 262 -3.40 1.17 11.60
C VAL A 262 -3.08 2.64 11.35
N ASN A 263 -2.00 3.00 10.66
CA ASN A 263 -1.67 4.41 10.46
C ASN A 263 -2.78 5.14 9.67
N PHE A 264 -3.42 4.48 8.70
CA PHE A 264 -4.58 5.05 8.01
C PHE A 264 -5.75 5.30 8.97
N ALA A 265 -6.11 4.32 9.79
CA ALA A 265 -7.19 4.45 10.76
C ALA A 265 -6.91 5.56 11.80
N ILE A 266 -5.70 5.60 12.36
CA ILE A 266 -5.30 6.60 13.36
C ILE A 266 -5.29 8.02 12.74
N GLN A 267 -4.78 8.22 11.52
CA GLN A 267 -4.81 9.52 10.84
C GLN A 267 -6.24 10.03 10.62
N LYS A 268 -7.18 9.15 10.23
CA LYS A 268 -8.60 9.49 10.08
C LYS A 268 -9.25 9.83 11.42
N LEU A 269 -9.03 9.02 12.46
CA LEU A 269 -9.57 9.29 13.81
C LEU A 269 -9.03 10.60 14.41
N ILE A 270 -7.77 10.98 14.12
CA ILE A 270 -7.22 12.28 14.52
C ILE A 270 -7.87 13.44 13.75
N SER A 271 -8.09 13.28 12.44
CA SER A 271 -8.78 14.29 11.61
C SER A 271 -10.24 14.48 12.05
N GLU A 272 -10.92 13.38 12.42
CA GLU A 272 -12.25 13.37 13.03
C GLU A 272 -12.27 13.88 14.48
N ARG A 273 -11.11 14.22 15.07
CA ARG A 273 -10.94 14.67 16.46
C ARG A 273 -11.43 13.66 17.52
N ARG A 274 -11.45 12.37 17.16
CA ARG A 274 -11.85 11.24 18.02
C ARG A 274 -10.68 10.60 18.76
N LEU A 275 -9.46 11.04 18.45
CA LEU A 275 -8.20 10.55 18.99
C LEU A 275 -7.15 11.66 18.86
N ALA A 276 -6.20 11.75 19.79
CA ALA A 276 -5.06 12.66 19.71
C ALA A 276 -3.74 11.93 19.96
N LEU A 277 -2.64 12.47 19.41
CA LEU A 277 -1.28 11.94 19.64
C LEU A 277 -0.86 11.95 21.12
N THR A 278 -1.49 12.81 21.92
CA THR A 278 -1.30 12.99 23.36
C THR A 278 -2.13 12.06 24.24
N ASP A 279 -3.10 11.32 23.70
CA ASP A 279 -3.96 10.46 24.50
C ASP A 279 -3.14 9.28 25.05
N THR A 280 -3.32 8.97 26.33
CA THR A 280 -2.60 7.86 26.97
C THR A 280 -3.31 6.53 26.73
N VAL A 281 -2.53 5.43 26.67
CA VAL A 281 -3.11 4.07 26.66
C VAL A 281 -3.96 3.82 27.92
N HIS A 282 -3.58 4.45 29.04
CA HIS A 282 -4.31 4.43 30.30
C HIS A 282 -5.71 5.07 30.22
N HIS A 283 -5.90 6.11 29.39
CA HIS A 283 -7.21 6.73 29.18
C HIS A 283 -8.22 5.73 28.58
N PHE A 284 -7.80 4.94 27.59
CA PHE A 284 -8.64 3.91 26.97
C PHE A 284 -8.78 2.66 27.85
N PHE A 285 -7.72 2.31 28.59
CA PHE A 285 -7.59 1.09 29.38
C PHE A 285 -6.98 1.40 30.77
N PRO A 286 -7.78 1.76 31.79
CA PRO A 286 -7.27 2.16 33.11
C PRO A 286 -6.42 1.12 33.83
N GLN A 287 -6.52 -0.16 33.46
CA GLN A 287 -5.66 -1.24 33.95
C GLN A 287 -4.24 -1.25 33.34
N PHE A 288 -3.95 -0.40 32.34
CA PHE A 288 -2.62 -0.22 31.74
C PHE A 288 -1.73 0.63 32.65
N VAL A 289 -1.31 0.05 33.77
CA VAL A 289 -0.49 0.69 34.81
C VAL A 289 0.71 -0.16 35.20
N ASP A 290 1.67 0.44 35.90
CA ASP A 290 2.82 -0.29 36.41
C ASP A 290 2.44 -1.26 37.53
N ALA A 291 2.67 -2.55 37.30
CA ALA A 291 2.66 -3.54 38.36
C ALA A 291 3.56 -3.10 39.53
N LYS A 292 3.15 -3.41 40.77
CA LYS A 292 3.87 -2.98 41.98
C LYS A 292 5.38 -3.31 41.91
N LYS A 293 5.72 -4.50 41.40
CA LYS A 293 7.09 -5.02 41.24
C LYS A 293 7.83 -4.59 39.95
N SER A 294 7.26 -3.75 39.06
CA SER A 294 7.98 -3.25 37.88
C SER A 294 9.22 -2.45 38.30
N LYS A 295 10.39 -2.77 37.72
CA LYS A 295 11.66 -2.05 37.97
C LYS A 295 11.71 -0.68 37.29
N ILE A 296 11.01 -0.55 36.17
CA ILE A 296 10.85 0.66 35.38
C ILE A 296 9.40 1.11 35.56
N LYS A 297 9.15 2.42 35.53
CA LYS A 297 7.84 3.04 35.75
C LYS A 297 7.52 4.05 34.65
N GLY A 298 6.29 4.53 34.61
CA GLY A 298 5.76 5.47 33.62
C GLY A 298 4.82 4.82 32.60
N LYS A 299 4.30 3.62 32.88
CA LYS A 299 3.44 2.89 31.94
C LYS A 299 2.11 3.59 31.67
N ALA A 300 1.57 4.30 32.66
CA ALA A 300 0.33 5.06 32.50
C ALA A 300 0.47 6.29 31.59
N ASP A 301 1.69 6.82 31.47
CA ASP A 301 2.00 8.06 30.75
C ASP A 301 2.33 7.84 29.26
N ILE A 302 2.27 6.58 28.80
CA ILE A 302 2.52 6.18 27.41
C ILE A 302 1.36 6.64 26.53
N THR A 303 1.68 7.37 25.46
CA THR A 303 0.71 7.97 24.54
C THR A 303 0.70 7.33 23.15
N ILE A 304 -0.29 7.68 22.33
CA ILE A 304 -0.37 7.33 20.91
C ILE A 304 0.91 7.70 20.15
N PHE A 305 1.51 8.86 20.45
CA PHE A 305 2.84 9.27 19.97
C PHE A 305 3.91 8.20 20.26
N ASP A 306 4.00 7.69 21.48
CA ASP A 306 5.03 6.72 21.87
C ASP A 306 4.82 5.35 21.23
N LEU A 307 3.57 4.97 20.99
CA LEU A 307 3.23 3.74 20.27
C LEU A 307 3.71 3.83 18.81
N LEU A 308 3.32 4.91 18.10
CA LEU A 308 3.63 5.15 16.69
C LEU A 308 5.13 5.38 16.43
N THR A 309 5.84 6.05 17.34
CA THR A 309 7.29 6.32 17.20
C THR A 309 8.17 5.19 17.72
N HIS A 310 7.59 4.12 18.27
CA HIS A 310 8.30 3.03 18.92
C HIS A 310 9.15 3.45 20.14
N GLN A 311 8.67 4.42 20.93
CA GLN A 311 9.32 4.98 22.12
C GLN A 311 8.64 4.61 23.45
N SER A 312 7.69 3.68 23.43
CA SER A 312 6.80 3.31 24.54
C SER A 312 7.44 2.64 25.76
N GLY A 313 8.73 2.31 25.75
CA GLY A 313 9.36 1.51 26.81
C GLY A 313 9.04 0.01 26.74
N LEU A 314 8.10 -0.42 25.89
CA LEU A 314 7.69 -1.82 25.74
C LEU A 314 8.77 -2.67 25.03
N PRO A 315 8.89 -3.97 25.34
CA PRO A 315 9.81 -4.86 24.64
C PRO A 315 9.40 -5.09 23.18
N VAL A 316 10.33 -5.56 22.34
CA VAL A 316 10.09 -5.87 20.91
C VAL A 316 8.85 -6.74 20.69
N GLY A 317 8.65 -7.71 21.60
CA GLY A 317 7.51 -8.60 21.63
C GLY A 317 7.47 -9.42 22.92
N ARG A 318 6.41 -10.20 23.07
CA ARG A 318 6.30 -11.33 24.01
C ARG A 318 5.59 -12.45 23.25
N ALA A 319 6.01 -13.70 23.44
CA ALA A 319 5.26 -14.84 22.92
C ALA A 319 4.00 -15.09 23.77
N TYR A 320 2.96 -14.26 23.60
CA TYR A 320 1.69 -14.38 24.32
C TYR A 320 1.01 -15.70 23.98
N SER A 321 1.05 -16.15 22.72
CA SER A 321 0.56 -17.47 22.30
C SER A 321 1.11 -18.60 23.17
N GLN A 322 2.41 -18.53 23.51
CA GLN A 322 3.13 -19.54 24.32
C GLN A 322 2.97 -19.34 25.84
N LYS A 323 2.42 -18.20 26.28
CA LYS A 323 1.94 -17.99 27.66
C LYS A 323 0.53 -18.55 27.82
N ILE A 324 -0.37 -18.26 26.87
CA ILE A 324 -1.78 -18.65 26.90
C ILE A 324 -1.92 -20.16 26.91
N LYS A 325 -1.14 -20.88 26.09
CA LYS A 325 -1.01 -22.35 26.10
C LYS A 325 -0.51 -22.95 27.43
N LYS A 326 -0.17 -22.13 28.44
CA LYS A 326 0.26 -22.56 29.79
C LYS A 326 -0.68 -22.08 30.90
N LEU A 327 -1.73 -21.32 30.57
CA LEU A 327 -2.78 -20.96 31.51
C LEU A 327 -3.62 -22.20 31.81
N LYS A 328 -4.10 -22.32 33.05
CA LYS A 328 -5.11 -23.31 33.43
C LYS A 328 -6.49 -22.67 33.20
N ASN A 329 -7.44 -23.45 32.69
CA ASN A 329 -8.81 -23.03 32.38
C ASN A 329 -8.89 -21.93 31.30
N VAL A 330 -8.35 -22.19 30.10
CA VAL A 330 -8.46 -21.32 28.90
C VAL A 330 -9.86 -21.36 28.26
N SER A 331 -10.89 -21.79 28.98
CA SER A 331 -12.23 -22.11 28.45
C SER A 331 -13.22 -20.95 28.46
N GLU A 332 -12.88 -19.82 29.11
CA GLU A 332 -13.79 -18.69 29.34
C GLU A 332 -13.44 -17.44 28.53
N LYS A 333 -12.29 -17.42 27.84
CA LYS A 333 -11.79 -16.28 27.05
C LYS A 333 -11.14 -16.72 25.75
N SER A 334 -11.22 -15.87 24.74
CA SER A 334 -10.50 -16.02 23.47
C SER A 334 -8.98 -15.82 23.65
N TYR A 335 -8.18 -16.23 22.65
CA TYR A 335 -6.74 -15.94 22.65
C TYR A 335 -6.48 -14.43 22.57
N ARG A 336 -7.29 -13.69 21.82
CA ARG A 336 -7.27 -12.22 21.75
C ARG A 336 -7.52 -11.59 23.11
N GLU A 337 -8.56 -12.02 23.82
CA GLU A 337 -8.90 -11.50 25.15
C GLU A 337 -7.80 -11.79 26.20
N HIS A 338 -7.25 -13.00 26.22
CA HIS A 338 -6.10 -13.30 27.07
C HIS A 338 -4.83 -12.53 26.67
N THR A 339 -4.64 -12.25 25.39
CA THR A 339 -3.50 -11.44 24.89
C THR A 339 -3.62 -10.00 25.34
N PHE A 340 -4.83 -9.43 25.28
CA PHE A 340 -5.13 -8.12 25.84
C PHE A 340 -4.76 -8.04 27.33
N ASP A 341 -5.23 -8.97 28.17
CA ASP A 341 -4.85 -9.04 29.60
C ASP A 341 -3.32 -9.05 29.78
N LEU A 342 -2.61 -9.91 29.05
CA LEU A 342 -1.16 -10.06 29.16
C LEU A 342 -0.37 -8.85 28.63
N ILE A 343 -0.94 -8.03 27.76
CA ILE A 343 -0.38 -6.73 27.35
C ILE A 343 -0.55 -5.70 28.48
N MET A 344 -1.70 -5.69 29.16
CA MET A 344 -1.91 -4.85 30.35
C MET A 344 -0.90 -5.19 31.47
N GLU A 345 -0.54 -6.46 31.64
CA GLU A 345 0.51 -6.89 32.58
C GLU A 345 1.95 -6.65 32.11
N THR A 346 2.20 -6.48 30.80
CA THR A 346 3.58 -6.53 30.27
C THR A 346 4.42 -5.34 30.79
N PRO A 347 5.55 -5.59 31.49
CA PRO A 347 6.38 -4.52 32.04
C PRO A 347 7.31 -3.92 30.98
N LEU A 348 7.65 -2.65 31.18
CA LEU A 348 8.62 -1.90 30.38
C LEU A 348 10.04 -2.45 30.54
N VAL A 349 10.87 -2.28 29.50
CA VAL A 349 12.29 -2.70 29.47
C VAL A 349 13.25 -1.52 29.27
N TYR A 350 12.74 -0.34 28.93
CA TYR A 350 13.42 0.96 29.01
C TYR A 350 12.40 2.04 29.44
N LEU A 351 12.85 3.21 29.88
CA LEU A 351 11.95 4.34 30.19
C LEU A 351 11.38 4.93 28.90
N PRO A 352 10.08 5.29 28.84
CA PRO A 352 9.49 5.88 27.63
C PRO A 352 10.25 7.13 27.16
N ARG A 353 10.27 7.36 25.84
CA ARG A 353 10.87 8.55 25.18
C ARG A 353 12.39 8.70 25.34
N GLN A 354 13.11 7.68 25.87
CA GLN A 354 14.57 7.70 25.95
C GLN A 354 15.30 7.06 24.75
N THR A 355 14.64 6.14 24.04
CA THR A 355 15.19 5.50 22.84
C THR A 355 14.06 4.92 21.99
N VAL A 356 14.38 4.44 20.80
CA VAL A 356 13.46 3.76 19.90
C VAL A 356 13.73 2.25 19.93
N LEU A 357 12.70 1.47 20.28
CA LEU A 357 12.72 0.02 20.19
C LEU A 357 11.50 -0.46 19.40
N TYR A 358 11.73 -0.91 18.17
CA TYR A 358 10.68 -1.45 17.30
C TYR A 358 9.94 -2.58 18.00
N SER A 359 8.65 -2.40 18.22
CA SER A 359 7.81 -3.25 19.07
C SER A 359 6.45 -3.47 18.44
N ASP A 360 6.12 -4.74 18.19
CA ASP A 360 4.84 -5.12 17.63
C ASP A 360 3.70 -4.96 18.64
N ILE A 361 4.01 -5.00 19.94
CA ILE A 361 3.06 -4.74 21.05
C ILE A 361 2.44 -3.33 20.92
N ASN A 362 3.19 -2.35 20.41
CA ASN A 362 2.64 -1.01 20.16
C ASN A 362 1.51 -1.03 19.14
N TYR A 363 1.64 -1.84 18.09
CA TYR A 363 0.63 -1.95 17.04
C TYR A 363 -0.50 -2.92 17.41
N MET A 364 -0.25 -3.91 18.26
CA MET A 364 -1.31 -4.66 18.96
C MET A 364 -2.15 -3.71 19.84
N LEU A 365 -1.52 -2.82 20.62
CA LEU A 365 -2.22 -1.81 21.41
C LEU A 365 -3.00 -0.83 20.55
N LEU A 366 -2.41 -0.26 19.50
CA LEU A 366 -3.12 0.63 18.57
C LEU A 366 -4.33 -0.06 17.92
N THR A 367 -4.28 -1.38 17.69
CA THR A 367 -5.44 -2.16 17.24
C THR A 367 -6.59 -2.08 18.23
N TYR A 368 -6.33 -2.42 19.50
CA TYR A 368 -7.35 -2.34 20.55
C TYR A 368 -7.85 -0.90 20.77
N ILE A 369 -7.00 0.12 20.62
CA ILE A 369 -7.39 1.53 20.75
C ILE A 369 -8.32 1.96 19.61
N ILE A 370 -8.03 1.57 18.36
CA ILE A 370 -8.96 1.79 17.23
C ILE A 370 -10.31 1.16 17.56
N GLU A 371 -10.34 -0.14 17.89
CA GLU A 371 -11.58 -0.88 18.19
C GLU A 371 -12.36 -0.28 19.38
N LYS A 372 -11.65 0.28 20.37
CA LYS A 372 -12.22 0.99 21.52
C LYS A 372 -12.82 2.36 21.18
N VAL A 373 -12.30 3.04 20.15
CA VAL A 373 -12.74 4.37 19.68
C VAL A 373 -13.79 4.28 18.54
N THR A 374 -13.78 3.19 17.78
CA THR A 374 -14.71 2.93 16.67
C THR A 374 -15.94 2.14 17.09
N GLY A 375 -15.81 1.24 18.06
CA GLY A 375 -16.83 0.24 18.41
C GLY A 375 -16.92 -0.94 17.43
N ILE A 376 -16.05 -1.01 16.42
CA ILE A 376 -16.01 -2.05 15.38
C ILE A 376 -14.58 -2.54 15.12
N GLY A 377 -14.44 -3.77 14.62
CA GLY A 377 -13.15 -4.42 14.40
C GLY A 377 -12.24 -3.65 13.43
N VAL A 378 -10.91 -3.67 13.64
CA VAL A 378 -9.98 -2.87 12.81
C VAL A 378 -10.10 -3.20 11.31
N ALA A 379 -10.31 -4.47 10.97
CA ALA A 379 -10.41 -4.95 9.59
C ALA A 379 -11.67 -4.42 8.88
N GLU A 380 -12.79 -4.36 9.60
CA GLU A 380 -14.05 -3.76 9.12
C GLU A 380 -13.87 -2.26 8.95
N TYR A 381 -13.35 -1.57 9.98
CA TYR A 381 -13.14 -0.12 9.94
C TYR A 381 -12.30 0.32 8.73
N VAL A 382 -11.20 -0.36 8.41
CA VAL A 382 -10.35 0.04 7.27
C VAL A 382 -10.95 -0.30 5.91
N ALA A 383 -11.72 -1.40 5.82
CA ALA A 383 -12.44 -1.75 4.61
C ALA A 383 -13.59 -0.76 4.32
N ASP A 384 -14.31 -0.34 5.36
CA ASP A 384 -15.39 0.65 5.31
C ASP A 384 -14.91 2.06 4.99
N ASN A 385 -13.77 2.49 5.58
CA ASN A 385 -13.35 3.88 5.53
C ASN A 385 -12.31 4.19 4.43
N PHE A 386 -11.64 3.18 3.88
CA PHE A 386 -10.62 3.37 2.82
C PHE A 386 -10.82 2.43 1.64
N TYR A 387 -10.80 1.11 1.84
CA TYR A 387 -10.64 0.17 0.73
C TYR A 387 -11.86 0.17 -0.21
N ARG A 388 -13.08 -0.03 0.32
CA ARG A 388 -14.31 0.00 -0.49
C ARG A 388 -14.63 1.39 -1.03
N PRO A 389 -14.46 2.51 -0.30
CA PRO A 389 -14.59 3.87 -0.84
C PRO A 389 -13.65 4.22 -2.00
N LEU A 390 -12.47 3.58 -2.08
CA LEU A 390 -11.48 3.69 -3.17
C LEU A 390 -11.67 2.66 -4.29
N GLY A 391 -12.59 1.70 -4.13
CA GLY A 391 -12.82 0.62 -5.11
C GLY A 391 -11.79 -0.51 -5.08
N LEU A 392 -11.03 -0.66 -3.99
CA LEU A 392 -9.99 -1.69 -3.87
C LEU A 392 -10.60 -3.04 -3.49
N ASP A 393 -10.56 -4.01 -4.41
CA ASP A 393 -11.02 -5.39 -4.20
C ASP A 393 -9.90 -6.33 -3.74
N ARG A 394 -8.65 -6.08 -4.18
CA ARG A 394 -7.46 -6.90 -3.88
C ARG A 394 -6.72 -6.45 -2.62
N ILE A 395 -7.44 -6.22 -1.52
CA ILE A 395 -6.89 -5.89 -0.19
C ILE A 395 -7.82 -6.30 0.96
N CYS A 396 -7.34 -7.13 1.90
CA CYS A 396 -8.13 -7.58 3.05
C CYS A 396 -7.30 -8.20 4.19
N PHE A 397 -7.90 -8.34 5.37
CA PHE A 397 -7.44 -9.29 6.40
C PHE A 397 -8.09 -10.66 6.17
N THR A 398 -7.42 -11.75 6.57
CA THR A 398 -7.97 -13.13 6.52
C THR A 398 -8.52 -13.53 5.14
N PRO A 399 -7.73 -13.51 4.05
CA PRO A 399 -8.24 -13.61 2.67
C PRO A 399 -9.08 -14.87 2.39
N LEU A 400 -8.72 -16.02 2.98
CA LEU A 400 -9.52 -17.25 2.86
C LEU A 400 -10.94 -17.11 3.45
N ARG A 401 -11.11 -16.28 4.50
CA ARG A 401 -12.43 -15.96 5.09
C ARG A 401 -13.21 -14.92 4.27
N GLN A 402 -12.54 -14.22 3.36
CA GLN A 402 -13.15 -13.28 2.40
C GLN A 402 -13.47 -13.92 1.04
N GLY A 403 -13.18 -15.22 0.87
CA GLY A 403 -13.54 -15.99 -0.33
C GLY A 403 -12.44 -16.13 -1.39
N PHE A 404 -11.23 -15.61 -1.16
CA PHE A 404 -10.09 -15.85 -2.05
C PHE A 404 -9.61 -17.30 -1.96
N THR A 405 -9.19 -17.89 -3.08
CA THR A 405 -8.57 -19.24 -3.07
C THR A 405 -7.07 -19.16 -2.76
N LEU A 406 -6.46 -20.31 -2.44
CA LEU A 406 -5.00 -20.40 -2.27
C LEU A 406 -4.25 -20.02 -3.55
N ASP A 407 -4.82 -20.33 -4.73
CA ASP A 407 -4.23 -20.03 -6.04
C ASP A 407 -4.13 -18.53 -6.34
N GLU A 408 -4.94 -17.71 -5.66
CA GLU A 408 -4.90 -16.24 -5.76
C GLU A 408 -3.90 -15.59 -4.79
N ILE A 409 -3.26 -16.37 -3.92
CA ILE A 409 -2.46 -15.88 -2.79
C ILE A 409 -1.04 -16.42 -2.88
N ALA A 410 -0.04 -15.57 -2.67
CA ALA A 410 1.35 -15.99 -2.54
C ALA A 410 1.55 -16.83 -1.26
N ALA A 411 1.99 -18.08 -1.42
CA ALA A 411 2.45 -18.90 -0.31
C ALA A 411 3.65 -18.20 0.33
N THR A 412 3.66 -18.11 1.66
CA THR A 412 4.44 -17.10 2.38
C THR A 412 5.66 -17.66 3.10
N GLU A 413 5.54 -18.75 3.86
CA GLU A 413 6.65 -19.35 4.63
C GLU A 413 6.58 -20.88 4.57
N ILE A 414 7.70 -21.56 4.33
CA ILE A 414 7.81 -23.02 4.43
C ILE A 414 8.53 -23.45 5.70
N ARG A 415 8.38 -24.73 6.08
CA ARG A 415 8.99 -25.31 7.29
C ARG A 415 8.63 -24.57 8.59
N ALA A 416 7.50 -23.85 8.61
CA ALA A 416 6.97 -23.22 9.81
C ALA A 416 6.57 -24.29 10.83
N LYS A 417 6.54 -23.93 12.12
CA LYS A 417 6.06 -24.86 13.17
C LYS A 417 4.53 -25.00 13.06
N PRO A 418 3.97 -26.21 13.03
CA PRO A 418 2.52 -26.44 12.98
C PRO A 418 1.73 -25.58 13.98
N ARG A 419 0.78 -24.81 13.45
CA ARG A 419 -0.07 -23.87 14.20
C ARG A 419 -1.50 -24.37 14.31
N THR A 420 -1.98 -25.13 13.33
CA THR A 420 -3.32 -25.74 13.32
C THR A 420 -3.36 -27.05 14.11
N GLN A 421 -4.50 -27.33 14.77
CA GLN A 421 -4.68 -28.58 15.54
C GLN A 421 -4.62 -29.82 14.62
N ALA A 422 -5.17 -29.73 13.40
CA ALA A 422 -5.13 -30.82 12.42
C ALA A 422 -3.70 -31.18 11.97
N ALA A 423 -2.80 -30.20 11.83
CA ALA A 423 -1.40 -30.45 11.52
C ALA A 423 -0.67 -31.12 12.71
N ILE A 424 -0.99 -30.72 13.94
CA ILE A 424 -0.44 -31.30 15.17
C ILE A 424 -0.92 -32.75 15.36
N ASP A 425 -2.22 -33.01 15.24
CA ASP A 425 -2.81 -34.34 15.40
C ASP A 425 -2.41 -35.30 14.26
N GLY A 426 -2.24 -34.76 13.05
CA GLY A 426 -1.65 -35.46 11.90
C GLY A 426 -0.13 -35.69 12.00
N ALA A 427 0.49 -35.41 13.14
CA ALA A 427 1.91 -35.56 13.43
C ALA A 427 2.86 -34.86 12.42
N GLN A 428 2.40 -33.77 11.78
CA GLN A 428 3.25 -32.98 10.89
C GLN A 428 4.39 -32.34 11.69
N THR A 429 5.59 -32.33 11.12
CA THR A 429 6.76 -31.65 11.71
C THR A 429 6.91 -30.21 11.23
N THR A 430 6.27 -29.87 10.11
CA THR A 430 6.39 -28.61 9.38
C THR A 430 5.08 -28.26 8.66
N GLU A 431 4.72 -26.97 8.67
CA GLU A 431 3.53 -26.42 7.99
C GLU A 431 3.96 -25.45 6.86
N LEU A 432 3.17 -25.37 5.80
CA LEU A 432 3.25 -24.32 4.78
C LEU A 432 2.30 -23.19 5.18
N ILE A 433 2.80 -21.97 5.33
CA ILE A 433 1.95 -20.81 5.59
C ILE A 433 1.47 -20.24 4.25
N HIS A 434 0.18 -20.39 3.98
CA HIS A 434 -0.49 -19.95 2.76
C HIS A 434 -1.91 -19.50 3.13
N GLY A 435 -2.35 -18.35 2.61
CA GLY A 435 -3.68 -17.78 2.88
C GLY A 435 -3.96 -17.31 4.32
N THR A 436 -3.01 -17.47 5.24
CA THR A 436 -3.07 -17.03 6.66
C THR A 436 -1.81 -16.27 7.02
N VAL A 437 -1.88 -15.35 7.99
CA VAL A 437 -0.74 -14.47 8.33
C VAL A 437 0.47 -15.27 8.86
N HIS A 438 1.68 -14.94 8.42
CA HIS A 438 2.93 -15.59 8.86
C HIS A 438 3.26 -15.33 10.34
N ASP A 439 3.08 -14.09 10.81
CA ASP A 439 3.41 -13.72 12.18
C ASP A 439 2.59 -14.56 13.17
N SER A 440 3.28 -15.33 14.01
CA SER A 440 2.65 -16.30 14.90
C SER A 440 1.82 -15.68 16.02
N GLU A 441 2.11 -14.43 16.42
CA GLU A 441 1.35 -13.68 17.42
C GLU A 441 0.17 -12.94 16.77
N ALA A 442 0.30 -12.46 15.52
CA ALA A 442 -0.85 -12.04 14.74
C ALA A 442 -1.83 -13.22 14.54
N TYR A 443 -1.33 -14.37 14.09
CA TYR A 443 -2.12 -15.57 13.83
C TYR A 443 -2.81 -16.09 15.10
N THR A 444 -2.04 -16.38 16.15
CA THR A 444 -2.56 -17.09 17.33
C THR A 444 -3.05 -16.12 18.42
N ALA A 445 -2.24 -15.12 18.78
CA ALA A 445 -2.52 -14.25 19.93
C ALA A 445 -3.54 -13.14 19.60
N MET A 446 -3.67 -12.76 18.32
CA MET A 446 -4.60 -11.73 17.86
C MET A 446 -5.69 -12.28 16.91
N GLU A 447 -5.77 -13.60 16.73
CA GLU A 447 -6.79 -14.29 15.91
C GLU A 447 -6.81 -13.81 14.45
N GLU A 448 -5.61 -13.75 13.85
CA GLU A 448 -5.23 -13.27 12.51
C GLU A 448 -5.39 -11.77 12.24
N ILE A 449 -6.20 -11.04 13.02
CA ILE A 449 -6.48 -9.61 12.78
C ILE A 449 -5.65 -8.75 13.74
N SER A 450 -4.48 -8.30 13.29
CA SER A 450 -3.64 -7.38 14.07
C SER A 450 -3.05 -6.24 13.25
N GLY A 451 -2.85 -5.10 13.90
CA GLY A 451 -2.19 -3.95 13.32
C GLY A 451 -0.70 -4.10 13.05
N HIS A 452 -0.04 -5.10 13.64
CA HIS A 452 1.40 -5.30 13.45
C HIS A 452 1.74 -6.15 12.21
N ALA A 453 0.87 -7.12 11.89
CA ALA A 453 0.86 -7.98 10.70
C ALA A 453 -0.55 -8.59 10.55
N GLY A 454 -0.99 -8.90 9.32
CA GLY A 454 -2.27 -9.57 9.05
C GLY A 454 -2.99 -9.14 7.77
N LEU A 455 -2.58 -8.03 7.16
CA LEU A 455 -3.16 -7.50 5.93
C LEU A 455 -2.51 -8.16 4.70
N PHE A 456 -3.34 -8.54 3.74
CA PHE A 456 -2.95 -9.07 2.43
C PHE A 456 -3.39 -8.10 1.33
N ALA A 457 -2.56 -7.89 0.30
CA ALA A 457 -2.94 -7.10 -0.88
C ALA A 457 -2.11 -7.45 -2.14
N ASN A 458 -2.58 -6.99 -3.30
CA ASN A 458 -1.74 -6.81 -4.49
C ASN A 458 -1.00 -5.45 -4.44
N ALA A 459 0.05 -5.28 -5.27
CA ALA A 459 0.87 -4.07 -5.25
C ALA A 459 0.10 -2.81 -5.73
N GLU A 460 -0.89 -2.99 -6.58
CA GLU A 460 -1.71 -1.90 -7.14
C GLU A 460 -2.63 -1.26 -6.09
N SER A 461 -3.32 -2.07 -5.26
CA SER A 461 -4.15 -1.55 -4.15
C SER A 461 -3.29 -0.74 -3.16
N ILE A 462 -2.07 -1.20 -2.92
CA ILE A 462 -1.09 -0.51 -2.06
C ILE A 462 -0.56 0.78 -2.73
N ALA A 463 -0.40 0.80 -4.06
CA ALA A 463 -0.03 2.01 -4.79
C ALA A 463 -1.12 3.09 -4.72
N VAL A 464 -2.41 2.74 -4.79
CA VAL A 464 -3.51 3.71 -4.60
C VAL A 464 -3.48 4.32 -3.20
N LEU A 465 -3.29 3.51 -2.16
CA LEU A 465 -3.14 4.02 -0.79
C LEU A 465 -1.85 4.83 -0.60
N ALA A 466 -0.75 4.46 -1.27
CA ALA A 466 0.46 5.26 -1.31
C ALA A 466 0.22 6.63 -1.99
N GLN A 467 -0.62 6.69 -3.03
CA GLN A 467 -1.03 7.95 -3.66
C GLN A 467 -1.87 8.81 -2.70
N VAL A 468 -2.76 8.23 -1.87
CA VAL A 468 -3.46 8.97 -0.80
C VAL A 468 -2.47 9.66 0.13
N MET A 469 -1.37 8.99 0.52
CA MET A 469 -0.33 9.59 1.36
C MET A 469 0.48 10.67 0.61
N LEU A 470 0.87 10.43 -0.64
CA LEU A 470 1.58 11.41 -1.48
C LEU A 470 0.74 12.68 -1.71
N ASN A 471 -0.57 12.52 -1.88
CA ASN A 471 -1.58 13.56 -1.98
C ASN A 471 -1.89 14.28 -0.66
N LYS A 472 -1.32 13.83 0.47
CA LYS A 472 -1.61 14.32 1.83
C LYS A 472 -3.07 14.13 2.25
N GLY A 473 -3.61 12.93 2.07
CA GLY A 473 -4.86 12.48 2.70
C GLY A 473 -6.11 12.47 1.83
N GLY A 474 -5.99 12.57 0.50
CA GLY A 474 -7.14 12.47 -0.42
C GLY A 474 -6.80 11.78 -1.75
N TYR A 475 -7.81 11.39 -2.51
CA TYR A 475 -7.67 10.77 -3.83
C TYR A 475 -8.91 11.05 -4.68
N GLY A 476 -8.71 11.68 -5.85
CA GLY A 476 -9.81 12.19 -6.65
C GLY A 476 -10.73 13.11 -5.85
N VAL A 477 -12.04 12.85 -5.87
CA VAL A 477 -13.05 13.68 -5.17
C VAL A 477 -13.27 13.33 -3.69
N LYS A 478 -12.47 12.42 -3.08
CA LYS A 478 -12.63 12.04 -1.66
C LYS A 478 -11.41 12.39 -0.80
N ARG A 479 -11.69 12.99 0.36
CA ARG A 479 -10.72 13.27 1.44
C ARG A 479 -10.91 12.25 2.57
N PHE A 480 -9.80 11.68 3.05
CA PHE A 480 -9.76 10.61 4.04
C PHE A 480 -9.22 11.07 5.39
N PHE A 481 -8.25 11.99 5.38
CA PHE A 481 -7.67 12.66 6.56
C PHE A 481 -7.08 14.02 6.17
N ASP A 482 -6.84 14.89 7.15
CA ASP A 482 -6.35 16.26 6.91
C ASP A 482 -4.90 16.28 6.37
N PRO A 483 -4.56 17.19 5.44
CA PRO A 483 -3.18 17.36 4.96
C PRO A 483 -2.15 17.71 6.04
N SER A 484 -2.58 18.35 7.13
CA SER A 484 -1.75 18.60 8.31
C SER A 484 -1.43 17.30 9.05
N VAL A 485 -2.40 16.41 9.24
CA VAL A 485 -2.23 15.11 9.89
C VAL A 485 -1.32 14.20 9.06
N ALA A 486 -1.52 14.14 7.73
CA ALA A 486 -0.60 13.44 6.82
C ALA A 486 0.84 14.01 6.90
N GLY A 487 0.96 15.34 7.00
CA GLY A 487 2.24 16.03 7.21
C GLY A 487 2.91 15.63 8.52
N TYR A 488 2.19 15.61 9.63
CA TYR A 488 2.72 15.18 10.93
C TYR A 488 3.16 13.71 10.92
N PHE A 489 2.41 12.81 10.27
CA PHE A 489 2.76 11.39 10.18
C PHE A 489 4.02 11.12 9.36
N THR A 490 4.30 11.95 8.36
CA THR A 490 5.48 11.86 7.50
C THR A 490 6.65 12.76 7.96
N ALA A 491 6.45 13.55 9.02
CA ALA A 491 7.47 14.43 9.59
C ALA A 491 8.57 13.67 10.35
N GLN A 492 9.77 14.25 10.35
CA GLN A 492 10.93 13.72 11.06
C GLN A 492 10.76 13.79 12.58
N GLN A 493 11.01 12.68 13.28
CA GLN A 493 11.04 12.66 14.74
C GLN A 493 12.41 13.09 15.30
N ALA A 494 12.40 13.68 16.51
CA ALA A 494 13.58 14.33 17.07
C ALA A 494 14.73 13.38 17.48
N LEU A 495 14.42 12.12 17.87
CA LEU A 495 15.44 11.17 18.33
C LEU A 495 16.17 10.42 17.20
N VAL A 496 15.51 10.20 16.06
CA VAL A 496 16.00 9.36 14.95
C VAL A 496 15.42 9.89 13.64
N SER A 497 16.24 10.23 12.65
CA SER A 497 15.77 10.95 11.47
C SER A 497 15.01 10.07 10.47
N SER A 498 15.29 8.76 10.47
CA SER A 498 14.59 7.72 9.69
C SER A 498 13.22 7.31 10.21
N ILE A 499 12.58 8.12 11.07
CA ILE A 499 11.30 7.79 11.71
C ILE A 499 10.32 8.95 11.62
N GLY A 500 9.06 8.61 11.28
CA GLY A 500 7.86 9.42 11.44
C GLY A 500 6.88 8.77 12.44
N PHE A 501 5.59 9.05 12.34
CA PHE A 501 4.59 8.28 13.08
C PHE A 501 4.31 6.97 12.34
N GLY A 502 4.94 5.88 12.80
CA GLY A 502 4.94 4.56 12.18
C GLY A 502 5.82 4.43 10.94
N TRP A 503 5.81 5.44 10.07
CA TRP A 503 6.57 5.43 8.83
C TRP A 503 8.07 5.40 9.06
N ARG A 504 8.79 4.60 8.27
CA ARG A 504 10.23 4.78 8.07
C ARG A 504 10.45 5.95 7.12
N ARG A 505 11.55 6.67 7.30
CA ARG A 505 11.97 7.81 6.46
C ARG A 505 13.39 7.58 5.98
N GLN A 506 13.77 8.17 4.85
CA GLN A 506 15.17 8.26 4.43
C GLN A 506 16.01 8.99 5.49
N GLY A 507 15.47 10.10 6.01
CA GLY A 507 16.14 10.93 7.00
C GLY A 507 17.49 11.47 6.48
N ALA A 508 18.47 11.54 7.38
CA ALA A 508 19.86 11.85 7.08
C ALA A 508 20.60 10.65 6.45
N GLN A 509 20.02 10.08 5.37
CA GLN A 509 20.55 8.92 4.64
C GLN A 509 20.70 7.64 5.53
N GLU A 510 19.87 7.53 6.58
CA GLU A 510 19.86 6.41 7.53
C GLU A 510 19.20 5.13 6.96
N TYR A 511 18.28 5.26 5.98
CA TYR A 511 17.47 4.13 5.45
C TYR A 511 17.76 3.78 3.98
N THR A 512 18.89 4.28 3.46
CA THR A 512 19.39 4.17 2.08
C THR A 512 19.49 2.73 1.57
N TRP A 513 19.84 1.79 2.45
CA TRP A 513 19.92 0.36 2.16
C TRP A 513 18.61 -0.23 1.60
N ALA A 514 17.45 0.37 1.94
CA ALA A 514 16.14 -0.03 1.46
C ALA A 514 15.50 0.98 0.51
N PHE A 515 15.83 2.28 0.62
CA PHE A 515 15.18 3.36 -0.13
C PHE A 515 15.97 3.89 -1.33
N SER A 516 17.21 3.44 -1.56
CA SER A 516 18.24 4.07 -2.41
C SER A 516 18.91 5.30 -1.77
N PRO A 517 20.23 5.55 -1.96
CA PRO A 517 20.86 6.82 -1.61
C PRO A 517 20.34 8.01 -2.43
N LEU A 518 19.74 7.74 -3.59
CA LEU A 518 19.17 8.76 -4.49
C LEU A 518 17.83 9.33 -3.99
N ALA A 519 17.17 8.66 -3.04
CA ALA A 519 15.91 9.10 -2.48
C ALA A 519 16.05 10.36 -1.63
N SER A 520 15.08 11.27 -1.73
CA SER A 520 15.07 12.52 -0.97
C SER A 520 14.98 12.26 0.54
N ALA A 521 15.53 13.16 1.37
CA ALA A 521 15.38 13.08 2.84
C ALA A 521 13.92 13.20 3.33
N GLY A 522 13.00 13.60 2.44
CA GLY A 522 11.55 13.60 2.65
C GLY A 522 10.88 12.25 2.43
N THR A 523 11.53 11.32 1.73
CA THR A 523 11.02 9.99 1.38
C THR A 523 10.63 9.19 2.61
N PHE A 524 9.49 8.52 2.53
CA PHE A 524 8.96 7.67 3.58
C PHE A 524 8.37 6.36 3.02
N GLY A 525 8.17 5.37 3.90
CA GLY A 525 7.76 4.03 3.49
C GLY A 525 7.86 3.00 4.61
N HIS A 526 7.84 1.71 4.27
CA HIS A 526 8.10 0.62 5.22
C HIS A 526 8.51 -0.69 4.52
N THR A 527 9.30 -1.51 5.21
CA THR A 527 9.69 -2.86 4.79
C THR A 527 8.87 -3.93 5.51
N GLY A 528 8.69 -5.10 4.90
CA GLY A 528 8.04 -6.28 5.48
C GLY A 528 9.01 -7.45 5.63
N TRP A 529 8.77 -8.33 6.61
CA TRP A 529 9.59 -9.52 6.83
C TRP A 529 9.51 -10.48 5.64
N THR A 530 8.30 -10.72 5.14
CA THR A 530 7.95 -11.54 3.96
C THR A 530 8.69 -11.13 2.68
N GLY A 531 9.06 -9.85 2.56
CA GLY A 531 9.81 -9.30 1.42
C GLY A 531 9.14 -8.15 0.70
N THR A 532 8.07 -7.59 1.26
CA THR A 532 7.43 -6.38 0.74
C THR A 532 8.21 -5.10 1.05
N LEU A 533 8.13 -4.12 0.17
CA LEU A 533 8.67 -2.76 0.32
C LEU A 533 7.66 -1.73 -0.21
N THR A 534 7.51 -0.65 0.55
CA THR A 534 6.85 0.59 0.14
C THR A 534 7.86 1.72 0.17
N ILE A 535 7.91 2.53 -0.89
CA ILE A 535 8.60 3.84 -0.96
C ILE A 535 7.64 4.89 -1.52
N ILE A 536 7.62 6.07 -0.91
CA ILE A 536 6.90 7.25 -1.35
C ILE A 536 7.86 8.45 -1.21
N ASP A 537 8.35 8.97 -2.34
CA ASP A 537 9.19 10.17 -2.39
C ASP A 537 8.34 11.39 -2.80
N PRO A 538 8.05 12.32 -1.87
CA PRO A 538 7.24 13.50 -2.15
C PRO A 538 7.98 14.57 -2.98
N VAL A 539 9.31 14.48 -3.12
CA VAL A 539 10.12 15.40 -3.95
C VAL A 539 10.17 14.90 -5.39
N GLU A 540 10.45 13.61 -5.59
CA GLU A 540 10.49 13.00 -6.93
C GLU A 540 9.09 12.65 -7.48
N HIS A 541 8.03 12.79 -6.67
CA HIS A 541 6.66 12.36 -7.00
C HIS A 541 6.62 10.90 -7.46
N LEU A 542 7.34 10.05 -6.72
CA LEU A 542 7.64 8.66 -7.05
C LEU A 542 7.08 7.73 -5.97
N ILE A 543 6.39 6.67 -6.40
CA ILE A 543 5.96 5.57 -5.55
C ILE A 543 6.56 4.28 -6.11
N ILE A 544 7.17 3.47 -5.24
CA ILE A 544 7.66 2.13 -5.58
C ILE A 544 7.03 1.15 -4.58
N ILE A 545 6.20 0.24 -5.08
CA ILE A 545 5.67 -0.89 -4.32
C ILE A 545 6.28 -2.17 -4.90
N LEU A 546 7.06 -2.89 -4.10
CA LEU A 546 7.59 -4.20 -4.46
C LEU A 546 7.06 -5.21 -3.43
N LEU A 547 6.10 -6.06 -3.83
CA LEU A 547 5.61 -7.15 -2.98
C LEU A 547 6.30 -8.43 -3.40
N THR A 548 6.79 -9.21 -2.43
CA THR A 548 7.42 -10.53 -2.68
C THR A 548 7.08 -11.50 -1.56
N ASN A 549 7.20 -12.79 -1.83
CA ASN A 549 7.05 -13.87 -0.87
C ASN A 549 8.39 -14.59 -0.60
N ALA A 550 9.49 -13.85 -0.47
CA ALA A 550 10.87 -14.36 -0.34
C ALA A 550 11.07 -15.47 0.71
N LYS A 551 10.18 -15.56 1.71
CA LYS A 551 10.18 -16.56 2.78
C LYS A 551 9.62 -17.93 2.36
N ASN A 552 9.06 -18.06 1.16
CA ASN A 552 8.75 -19.32 0.47
C ASN A 552 10.03 -19.94 -0.15
N THR A 553 11.07 -20.08 0.66
CA THR A 553 12.37 -20.69 0.31
C THR A 553 12.88 -21.47 1.53
N VAL A 554 13.89 -22.34 1.39
CA VAL A 554 14.42 -23.05 2.56
C VAL A 554 15.12 -22.10 3.54
N PRO A 555 15.11 -22.38 4.86
CA PRO A 555 15.93 -21.65 5.84
C PRO A 555 17.42 -21.75 5.48
N ALA A 556 18.11 -20.60 5.47
CA ALA A 556 19.48 -20.50 5.00
C ALA A 556 20.48 -21.14 5.96
N HIS A 557 21.33 -22.01 5.43
CA HIS A 557 22.30 -22.79 6.19
C HIS A 557 23.25 -21.92 7.03
N ASN A 558 23.60 -22.39 8.22
CA ASN A 558 24.53 -21.75 9.17
C ASN A 558 24.15 -20.33 9.66
N THR A 559 22.93 -19.85 9.41
CA THR A 559 22.50 -18.51 9.85
C THR A 559 21.99 -18.52 11.31
N ARG A 560 22.43 -17.54 12.12
CA ARG A 560 22.05 -17.43 13.55
C ARG A 560 20.66 -16.82 13.80
N ASN A 561 20.02 -16.27 12.76
CA ASN A 561 18.93 -15.30 12.88
C ASN A 561 17.66 -15.69 12.10
N SER A 562 17.40 -16.99 11.89
CA SER A 562 16.24 -17.50 11.12
C SER A 562 16.09 -16.83 9.75
N ARG A 563 17.19 -16.73 9.00
CA ARG A 563 17.16 -16.27 7.60
C ARG A 563 16.74 -17.40 6.67
N PHE A 564 16.24 -17.00 5.52
CA PHE A 564 15.77 -17.85 4.43
C PHE A 564 16.69 -17.61 3.22
N GLU A 565 16.84 -18.58 2.33
CA GLU A 565 17.68 -18.40 1.12
C GLU A 565 17.20 -17.19 0.29
N GLY A 566 15.89 -16.91 0.30
CA GLY A 566 15.30 -15.69 -0.27
C GLY A 566 15.75 -14.36 0.34
N ASP A 567 16.34 -14.31 1.54
CA ASP A 567 16.93 -13.08 2.14
C ASP A 567 18.23 -12.63 1.44
N TYR A 568 18.73 -13.42 0.49
CA TYR A 568 20.05 -13.25 -0.13
C TYR A 568 20.02 -12.74 -1.58
N TYR A 569 18.81 -12.50 -2.10
CA TYR A 569 18.46 -11.99 -3.41
C TYR A 569 18.31 -10.46 -3.41
N LEU A 570 18.67 -9.77 -4.51
CA LEU A 570 18.51 -8.32 -4.68
C LEU A 570 17.06 -7.87 -4.49
N ALA A 571 16.08 -8.64 -5.00
CA ALA A 571 14.64 -8.39 -4.82
C ALA A 571 14.24 -8.19 -3.35
N LYS A 572 14.88 -8.93 -2.42
CA LYS A 572 14.62 -8.89 -0.98
C LYS A 572 15.60 -8.00 -0.20
N GLN A 573 16.75 -7.68 -0.78
CA GLN A 573 17.71 -6.72 -0.24
C GLN A 573 17.40 -5.26 -0.62
N TYR A 574 16.50 -5.06 -1.59
CA TYR A 574 15.87 -3.79 -2.00
C TYR A 574 16.82 -2.75 -2.65
N GLY A 575 17.98 -2.46 -2.05
CA GLY A 575 18.83 -1.32 -2.40
C GLY A 575 19.23 -1.25 -3.87
N ALA A 576 19.61 -2.38 -4.49
CA ALA A 576 19.98 -2.41 -5.91
C ALA A 576 18.79 -2.14 -6.84
N ILE A 577 17.65 -2.81 -6.60
CA ILE A 577 16.41 -2.64 -7.39
C ILE A 577 15.91 -1.20 -7.28
N THR A 578 15.90 -0.64 -6.08
CA THR A 578 15.47 0.75 -5.85
C THR A 578 16.44 1.76 -6.45
N ALA A 579 17.76 1.56 -6.34
CA ALA A 579 18.74 2.42 -6.97
C ALA A 579 18.60 2.46 -8.50
N LEU A 580 18.36 1.31 -9.15
CA LEU A 580 18.08 1.24 -10.58
C LEU A 580 16.77 1.95 -10.95
N ILE A 581 15.70 1.82 -10.15
CA ILE A 581 14.44 2.54 -10.41
C ILE A 581 14.63 4.07 -10.27
N TYR A 582 15.40 4.55 -9.30
CA TYR A 582 15.73 5.98 -9.19
C TYR A 582 16.61 6.45 -10.36
N GLU A 583 17.65 5.69 -10.74
CA GLU A 583 18.46 6.02 -11.92
C GLU A 583 17.63 6.02 -13.21
N ALA A 584 16.60 5.18 -13.35
CA ALA A 584 15.75 5.19 -14.55
C ALA A 584 15.17 6.58 -14.85
N PHE A 585 14.79 7.36 -13.84
CA PHE A 585 14.30 8.75 -14.02
C PHE A 585 15.43 9.79 -14.19
N ARG A 586 16.67 9.43 -13.84
CA ARG A 586 17.89 10.24 -14.00
C ARG A 586 18.57 10.04 -15.36
N GLN A 587 18.17 9.00 -16.10
CA GLN A 587 18.62 8.66 -17.46
C GLN A 587 20.15 8.42 -17.56
N PRO A 588 20.69 7.40 -16.86
CA PRO A 588 22.10 7.02 -16.90
C PRO A 588 22.55 6.62 -18.31
N THR A 589 23.85 6.75 -18.55
CA THR A 589 24.47 6.24 -19.77
C THR A 589 24.51 4.71 -19.78
N GLN A 590 24.53 4.11 -20.98
CA GLN A 590 24.69 2.65 -21.11
C GLN A 590 25.97 2.14 -20.42
N ALA A 591 27.09 2.86 -20.54
CA ALA A 591 28.35 2.50 -19.89
C ALA A 591 28.26 2.52 -18.35
N GLN A 592 27.47 3.44 -17.78
CA GLN A 592 27.20 3.47 -16.33
C GLN A 592 26.37 2.25 -15.90
N LEU A 593 25.30 1.91 -16.63
CA LEU A 593 24.47 0.72 -16.36
C LEU A 593 25.27 -0.59 -16.46
N GLU A 594 26.14 -0.70 -17.46
CA GLU A 594 27.00 -1.87 -17.65
C GLU A 594 28.07 -1.95 -16.56
N SER A 595 28.62 -0.81 -16.11
CA SER A 595 29.52 -0.75 -14.95
C SER A 595 28.83 -1.18 -13.66
N MET A 596 27.58 -0.77 -13.43
CA MET A 596 26.79 -1.20 -12.26
C MET A 596 26.51 -2.71 -12.27
N LEU A 597 26.25 -3.32 -13.44
CA LEU A 597 26.09 -4.77 -13.56
C LEU A 597 27.39 -5.53 -13.31
N ILE A 598 28.54 -5.00 -13.73
CA ILE A 598 29.87 -5.55 -13.42
C ILE A 598 30.13 -5.47 -11.92
N GLU A 599 29.92 -4.30 -11.29
CA GLU A 599 30.14 -4.11 -9.86
C GLU A 599 29.25 -5.03 -9.00
N LEU A 600 27.97 -5.20 -9.36
CA LEU A 600 27.08 -6.16 -8.71
C LEU A 600 27.65 -7.59 -8.75
N ALA A 601 28.16 -8.05 -9.89
CA ALA A 601 28.76 -9.38 -10.02
C ALA A 601 30.06 -9.51 -9.21
N GLU A 602 30.97 -8.56 -9.35
CA GLU A 602 32.28 -8.58 -8.68
C GLU A 602 32.16 -8.47 -7.16
N LYS A 603 31.34 -7.55 -6.64
CA LYS A 603 31.22 -7.30 -5.20
C LYS A 603 30.38 -8.35 -4.50
N LYS A 604 29.34 -8.89 -5.14
CA LYS A 604 28.64 -10.07 -4.61
C LYS A 604 29.58 -11.29 -4.55
N TYR A 605 30.45 -11.49 -5.54
CA TYR A 605 31.49 -12.54 -5.47
C TYR A 605 32.53 -12.28 -4.37
N GLU A 606 33.04 -11.06 -4.22
CA GLU A 606 33.99 -10.71 -3.15
C GLU A 606 33.38 -10.94 -1.76
N MET A 607 32.13 -10.54 -1.54
CA MET A 607 31.40 -10.78 -0.29
C MET A 607 31.18 -12.27 -0.01
N LEU A 608 30.87 -13.07 -1.04
CA LEU A 608 30.73 -14.53 -0.94
C LEU A 608 32.04 -15.21 -0.47
N GLN A 609 33.21 -14.72 -0.92
CA GLN A 609 34.51 -15.26 -0.47
C GLN A 609 34.91 -14.77 0.93
N GLN A 610 34.64 -13.51 1.26
CA GLN A 610 35.18 -12.86 2.46
C GLN A 610 34.28 -12.96 3.70
N ILE A 611 32.96 -13.13 3.54
CA ILE A 611 31.98 -13.01 4.63
C ILE A 611 31.12 -14.28 4.67
N SER A 612 31.41 -15.16 5.64
CA SER A 612 30.79 -16.48 5.78
C SER A 612 29.25 -16.47 5.86
N ALA A 613 28.64 -15.37 6.33
CA ALA A 613 27.19 -15.21 6.39
C ALA A 613 26.49 -15.09 5.01
N PHE A 614 27.26 -14.94 3.93
CA PHE A 614 26.79 -14.92 2.53
C PHE A 614 27.12 -16.21 1.75
N ASN A 615 27.82 -17.19 2.35
CA ASN A 615 28.06 -18.51 1.74
C ASN A 615 26.87 -19.44 1.96
N ASN A 616 25.79 -19.18 1.23
CA ASN A 616 24.54 -19.93 1.19
C ASN A 616 24.05 -20.04 -0.27
N GLN A 617 23.03 -20.86 -0.53
CA GLN A 617 22.66 -21.18 -1.90
C GLN A 617 21.92 -20.02 -2.59
N GLY A 618 21.06 -19.29 -1.88
CA GLY A 618 20.32 -18.15 -2.43
C GLY A 618 21.25 -17.03 -2.91
N TYR A 619 22.32 -16.74 -2.17
CA TYR A 619 23.31 -15.73 -2.57
C TYR A 619 24.13 -16.17 -3.80
N ILE A 620 24.37 -17.47 -3.97
CA ILE A 620 25.06 -18.03 -5.15
C ILE A 620 24.12 -18.06 -6.36
N ASN A 621 22.85 -18.40 -6.16
CA ASN A 621 21.82 -18.39 -7.20
C ASN A 621 21.56 -16.97 -7.72
N ASP A 622 21.50 -15.96 -6.87
CA ASP A 622 21.41 -14.55 -7.29
C ASP A 622 22.70 -14.08 -8.01
N LEU A 623 23.89 -14.52 -7.57
CA LEU A 623 25.12 -14.28 -8.34
C LEU A 623 25.07 -14.94 -9.74
N ALA A 624 24.44 -16.11 -9.86
CA ALA A 624 24.19 -16.78 -11.14
C ALA A 624 23.17 -16.00 -12.00
N ALA A 625 22.11 -15.45 -11.38
CA ALA A 625 21.12 -14.59 -12.03
C ALA A 625 21.75 -13.32 -12.62
N ILE A 626 22.56 -12.60 -11.83
CA ILE A 626 23.33 -11.43 -12.30
C ILE A 626 24.24 -11.82 -13.48
N MET A 627 24.98 -12.93 -13.37
CA MET A 627 25.86 -13.39 -14.44
C MET A 627 25.12 -13.88 -15.69
N LYS A 628 23.88 -14.39 -15.58
CA LYS A 628 23.01 -14.71 -16.71
C LYS A 628 22.68 -13.45 -17.52
N ILE A 629 22.37 -12.35 -16.84
CA ILE A 629 22.05 -11.05 -17.46
C ILE A 629 23.30 -10.46 -18.11
N VAL A 630 24.46 -10.52 -17.45
CA VAL A 630 25.74 -10.12 -18.05
C VAL A 630 26.03 -10.95 -19.31
N LYS A 631 25.87 -12.28 -19.29
CA LYS A 631 25.99 -13.18 -20.46
C LYS A 631 25.02 -12.78 -21.59
N GLN A 632 23.78 -12.37 -21.26
CA GLN A 632 22.77 -11.93 -22.23
C GLN A 632 23.10 -10.55 -22.85
N ARG A 633 23.31 -9.52 -22.03
CA ARG A 633 23.55 -8.13 -22.52
C ARG A 633 24.89 -7.99 -23.25
N ALA A 634 25.88 -8.84 -22.95
CA ALA A 634 27.13 -8.96 -23.71
C ALA A 634 26.94 -9.37 -25.19
N GLN A 635 25.77 -9.83 -25.62
CA GLN A 635 25.48 -10.00 -27.05
C GLN A 635 25.51 -8.65 -27.80
N LYS A 636 25.19 -7.54 -27.12
CA LYS A 636 25.15 -6.18 -27.69
C LYS A 636 26.32 -5.32 -27.17
N SER A 637 26.55 -5.32 -25.85
CA SER A 637 27.63 -4.58 -25.17
C SER A 637 29.05 -5.02 -25.55
N ALA A 638 29.95 -4.07 -25.80
CA ALA A 638 31.38 -4.33 -25.93
C ALA A 638 32.08 -4.52 -24.56
N ASP A 639 31.68 -3.77 -23.55
CA ASP A 639 32.37 -3.71 -22.26
C ASP A 639 32.05 -4.93 -21.39
N LEU A 640 30.80 -5.42 -21.43
CA LEU A 640 30.43 -6.71 -20.84
C LEU A 640 31.15 -7.88 -21.54
N ARG A 641 31.45 -7.78 -22.85
CA ARG A 641 32.31 -8.76 -23.56
C ARG A 641 33.78 -8.66 -23.17
N ALA A 642 34.25 -7.51 -22.71
CA ALA A 642 35.59 -7.36 -22.14
C ALA A 642 35.63 -7.95 -20.72
N PHE A 643 34.64 -7.61 -19.87
CA PHE A 643 34.49 -8.17 -18.53
C PHE A 643 34.45 -9.70 -18.53
N LEU A 644 33.64 -10.32 -19.40
CA LEU A 644 33.52 -11.79 -19.51
C LEU A 644 34.82 -12.49 -19.95
N LYS A 645 35.87 -11.76 -20.38
CA LYS A 645 37.20 -12.30 -20.68
C LYS A 645 38.21 -12.11 -19.54
N THR A 646 37.84 -11.43 -18.46
CA THR A 646 38.71 -11.22 -17.30
C THR A 646 38.87 -12.49 -16.49
N GLU A 647 39.99 -12.60 -15.77
CA GLU A 647 40.17 -13.65 -14.76
C GLU A 647 39.08 -13.56 -13.67
N LYS A 648 38.63 -12.35 -13.31
CA LYS A 648 37.56 -12.15 -12.33
C LYS A 648 36.25 -12.80 -12.77
N ALA A 649 35.81 -12.56 -14.01
CA ALA A 649 34.64 -13.23 -14.55
C ALA A 649 34.82 -14.76 -14.58
N ALA A 650 35.99 -15.27 -14.99
CA ALA A 650 36.27 -16.71 -14.97
C ALA A 650 36.22 -17.32 -13.54
N GLN A 651 36.71 -16.59 -12.52
CA GLN A 651 36.59 -16.96 -11.10
C GLN A 651 35.12 -17.03 -10.65
N ILE A 652 34.30 -16.02 -11.02
CA ILE A 652 32.87 -15.98 -10.71
C ILE A 652 32.15 -17.16 -11.36
N LEU A 653 32.35 -17.36 -12.66
CA LEU A 653 31.73 -18.44 -13.45
C LEU A 653 32.05 -19.82 -12.86
N LYS A 654 33.31 -20.06 -12.46
CA LYS A 654 33.70 -21.31 -11.79
C LYS A 654 32.92 -21.59 -10.49
N VAL A 655 32.43 -20.56 -9.79
CA VAL A 655 31.66 -20.72 -8.55
C VAL A 655 30.16 -20.90 -8.81
N VAL A 656 29.59 -20.20 -9.80
CA VAL A 656 28.16 -20.35 -10.14
C VAL A 656 27.88 -21.56 -11.02
N ASP A 657 28.67 -21.79 -12.07
CA ASP A 657 28.51 -22.93 -12.99
C ASP A 657 29.02 -24.25 -12.33
N GLY A 658 29.72 -24.17 -11.18
CA GLY A 658 30.28 -25.32 -10.44
C GLY A 658 29.47 -25.78 -9.22
N ARG A 659 28.23 -25.32 -9.05
CA ARG A 659 27.30 -25.70 -7.96
C ARG A 659 25.83 -25.85 -8.44
N ILE A 660 25.64 -26.16 -9.72
CA ILE A 660 24.36 -26.48 -10.36
C ILE A 660 24.28 -28.00 -10.55
#